data_AF-A0A4P6XTK4-F1
#
_entry.id   AF-A0A4P6XTK4-F1
#
_cell.length_a   1.000
_cell.length_b   1.000
_cell.length_c   1.000
_cell.angle_alpha   90.00
_cell.angle_beta   90.00
_cell.angle_gamma   90.00
#
_symmetry.space_group_name_H-M   'P 1'
#
loop_
_entity.id
_entity.type
_entity.pdbx_description
1 polymer ?
#
loop_
_entity_poly.entity_id
_entity_poly.type
_entity_poly.pdbx_seq_one_letter_code
_entity_poly.pdbx_strand_id
1 'polypeptide(L)'
;MDYTRIFDSDASEQEVGALFTADINEVEFSKAIDSAAGHLWTGPDRSVASIGRVFCHGVSLFQEIMDTKGDAEDIDTVPDSSRHSYSVIASPKTSSETKFAPPKIPENPVGTIDDEDGEDITNLLSFQRRPSSVPELFDAVCIPDVVDLGEAQGSMPNLESEISQDPETDLVFSVETPELELSDDQRNAAVSRIAEVLTIWFARISRNAKKQGKDAFSVIFGPPGSGKAPSDTHLHALLEHTKTFIEKAIELNDLERASALRKLIILLHEILHSLFFALTLGAGTANSNEAAVVKSLLFCFFQVNFAHTLLALLSRTTAKSFPLLEAKDESQSKSISTPELRLSYETVMKIYGIYLSLANCPITLILVDKVSLSLDITTPEDTSPNIYSHFLELLDITREGSFDSLNTRLVSQLAAIFNYYYELSPDILRHSLRHSSFLGWITGNTLSTGGYLSIDTTITVTSFSEVTLDPVDPFLYEVDLYEHRKRLKYVKSGSDSEVAVRSPSYLAITFQIFQLLRNKAFTKEFISQNGDKIALFDIWLCVSLYVHHYQYRSGLNSFGARVSLLLMLKLTSSKSDSIEGLRSRKINENKWKLCHHKHPVIPLDENSAEKDALLYIIDVLQVTFRYNLSKKLDLENAKIALTVLYQILLEFEANPTEGLRTYAWNDLYQSLVNFMRFIARSQNEEGVKYLIEEIFSVFELLLSPVFDKVIEKSPDFFSLGYHPAKSMNFDLLYILLQQHESLEALFGKFIVKKTNFKRIERAFAGFKEKLASVKTEVHPSDVTRILNELSLFVDEGSASTTISIEANNYAETFKYLDKYRDYEDFAKQRELVDAFVSVLETDWVGERNKRK
;
A
#
# COMPACT_ATOMS: atom_id res chain seq x y z
N MET A 1 27.21 -21.82 24.30
CA MET A 1 27.18 -22.67 23.08
C MET A 1 28.22 -22.13 22.13
N ASP A 2 29.01 -22.96 21.45
CA ASP A 2 29.92 -22.49 20.39
C ASP A 2 29.19 -22.52 19.06
N TYR A 3 28.69 -21.37 18.62
CA TYR A 3 27.90 -21.25 17.40
C TYR A 3 28.71 -21.46 16.13
N THR A 4 30.03 -21.29 16.15
CA THR A 4 30.87 -21.49 14.96
C THR A 4 30.99 -22.96 14.62
N ARG A 5 31.10 -23.80 15.65
CA ARG A 5 31.16 -25.26 15.52
C ARG A 5 29.90 -25.89 14.93
N ILE A 6 28.73 -25.23 15.06
CA ILE A 6 27.45 -25.69 14.46
C ILE A 6 27.53 -25.74 12.93
N PHE A 7 28.37 -24.90 12.32
CA PHE A 7 28.55 -24.82 10.86
C PHE A 7 29.80 -25.58 10.38
N ASP A 8 30.48 -26.32 11.26
CA ASP A 8 31.56 -27.22 10.88
C ASP A 8 30.99 -28.55 10.34
N SER A 9 31.72 -29.21 9.44
CA SER A 9 31.27 -30.48 8.84
C SER A 9 31.01 -31.59 9.85
N ASP A 10 31.65 -31.49 11.02
CA ASP A 10 31.70 -32.52 12.06
C ASP A 10 30.73 -32.24 13.22
N ALA A 11 29.87 -31.22 13.09
CA ALA A 11 28.85 -30.90 14.07
C ALA A 11 27.87 -32.07 14.25
N SER A 12 27.69 -32.52 15.48
CA SER A 12 26.74 -33.58 15.82
C SER A 12 25.30 -33.08 15.75
N GLU A 13 24.34 -33.97 15.49
CA GLU A 13 22.91 -33.61 15.49
C GLU A 13 22.45 -33.08 16.84
N GLN A 14 23.06 -33.53 17.94
CA GLN A 14 22.79 -33.01 19.29
C GLN A 14 23.27 -31.56 19.45
N GLU A 15 24.39 -31.18 18.85
CA GLU A 15 24.87 -29.79 18.86
C GLU A 15 23.98 -28.86 18.02
N VAL A 16 23.44 -29.35 16.90
CA VAL A 16 22.46 -28.61 16.08
C VAL A 16 21.11 -28.52 16.80
N GLY A 17 20.64 -29.60 17.45
CA GLY A 17 19.39 -29.60 18.21
C GLY A 17 19.43 -28.76 19.48
N ALA A 18 20.61 -28.61 20.08
CA ALA A 18 20.81 -27.70 21.21
C ALA A 18 20.45 -26.24 20.84
N LEU A 19 20.63 -25.83 19.57
CA LEU A 19 20.29 -24.49 19.08
C LEU A 19 18.81 -24.17 19.25
N PHE A 20 17.93 -25.16 19.15
CA PHE A 20 16.48 -24.98 19.19
C PHE A 20 15.87 -25.22 20.59
N THR A 21 16.68 -25.71 21.53
CA THR A 21 16.23 -26.10 22.88
C THR A 21 16.79 -25.22 23.99
N ALA A 22 17.91 -24.53 23.76
CA ALA A 22 18.52 -23.57 24.68
C ALA A 22 18.25 -22.10 24.28
N ASP A 23 18.42 -21.17 25.21
CA ASP A 23 18.35 -19.73 24.92
C ASP A 23 19.51 -19.31 24.01
N ILE A 24 19.18 -18.49 23.00
CA ILE A 24 20.11 -18.14 21.93
C ILE A 24 20.68 -16.75 22.16
N ASN A 25 22.01 -16.64 22.13
CA ASN A 25 22.66 -15.36 21.96
C ASN A 25 22.57 -14.95 20.49
N GLU A 26 21.56 -14.15 20.15
CA GLU A 26 21.28 -13.72 18.78
C GLU A 26 22.50 -13.09 18.08
N VAL A 27 23.34 -12.35 18.82
CA VAL A 27 24.49 -11.63 18.27
C VAL A 27 25.58 -12.61 17.86
N GLU A 28 25.87 -13.59 18.71
CA GLU A 28 26.89 -14.61 18.43
C GLU A 28 26.43 -15.56 17.33
N PHE A 29 25.18 -16.02 17.39
CA PHE A 29 24.60 -16.86 16.35
C PHE A 29 24.57 -16.16 14.99
N SER A 30 24.18 -14.87 14.98
CA SER A 30 24.23 -14.03 13.78
C SER A 30 25.63 -13.92 13.17
N LYS A 31 26.66 -13.77 14.01
CA LYS A 31 28.06 -13.69 13.55
C LYS A 31 28.53 -15.01 12.97
N ALA A 32 28.16 -16.13 13.60
CA ALA A 32 28.48 -17.46 13.11
C ALA A 32 27.85 -17.72 11.72
N ILE A 33 26.57 -17.39 11.53
CA ILE A 33 25.92 -17.47 10.22
C ILE A 33 26.61 -16.54 9.21
N ASP A 34 26.89 -15.28 9.57
CA ASP A 34 27.53 -14.33 8.65
C ASP A 34 28.92 -14.84 8.19
N SER A 35 29.67 -15.52 9.06
CA SER A 35 30.94 -16.16 8.73
C SER A 35 30.76 -17.36 7.79
N ALA A 36 29.85 -18.28 8.11
CA ALA A 36 29.57 -19.46 7.29
C ALA A 36 29.01 -19.07 5.91
N ALA A 37 28.08 -18.11 5.88
CA ALA A 37 27.44 -17.60 4.67
C ALA A 37 28.43 -16.91 3.71
N GLY A 38 29.54 -16.36 4.23
CA GLY A 38 30.62 -15.82 3.41
C GLY A 38 31.25 -16.84 2.45
N HIS A 39 31.17 -18.13 2.79
CA HIS A 39 31.71 -19.23 1.99
C HIS A 39 30.68 -19.88 1.06
N LEU A 40 29.41 -19.44 1.03
CA LEU A 40 28.35 -20.07 0.22
C LEU A 40 28.69 -20.18 -1.28
N TRP A 41 29.36 -19.18 -1.85
CA TRP A 41 29.64 -19.12 -3.29
C TRP A 41 31.06 -19.54 -3.69
N THR A 42 31.95 -19.77 -2.72
CA THR A 42 33.38 -20.02 -2.96
C THR A 42 33.95 -21.18 -2.16
N GLY A 43 33.23 -21.63 -1.14
CA GLY A 43 33.61 -22.72 -0.26
C GLY A 43 33.23 -24.10 -0.79
N PRO A 44 33.69 -25.17 -0.14
CA PRO A 44 33.34 -26.54 -0.49
C PRO A 44 31.85 -26.82 -0.24
N ASP A 45 31.27 -27.77 -1.00
CA ASP A 45 29.85 -28.18 -0.88
C ASP A 45 29.44 -28.54 0.57
N ARG A 46 30.39 -28.97 1.39
CA ARG A 46 30.21 -29.28 2.81
C ARG A 46 29.76 -28.07 3.64
N SER A 47 30.25 -26.87 3.33
CA SER A 47 29.84 -25.63 4.02
C SER A 47 28.39 -25.26 3.67
N VAL A 48 27.98 -25.45 2.41
CA VAL A 48 26.58 -25.26 1.98
C VAL A 48 25.65 -26.26 2.68
N ALA A 49 26.06 -27.52 2.78
CA ALA A 49 25.31 -28.57 3.46
C ALA A 49 25.12 -28.27 4.96
N SER A 50 26.12 -27.72 5.65
CA SER A 50 26.02 -27.34 7.07
C SER A 50 24.96 -26.25 7.32
N ILE A 51 24.89 -25.25 6.44
CA ILE A 51 23.90 -24.17 6.52
C ILE A 51 22.49 -24.70 6.26
N GLY A 52 22.34 -25.60 5.28
CA GLY A 52 21.07 -26.28 5.00
C GLY A 52 20.61 -27.22 6.12
N ARG A 53 21.55 -27.88 6.81
CA ARG A 53 21.26 -28.80 7.93
C ARG A 53 20.52 -28.11 9.07
N VAL A 54 20.91 -26.88 9.41
CA VAL A 54 20.23 -26.08 10.45
C VAL A 54 18.75 -25.86 10.11
N PHE A 55 18.46 -25.53 8.84
CA PHE A 55 17.07 -25.36 8.39
C PHE A 55 16.29 -26.68 8.45
N CYS A 56 16.81 -27.77 7.88
CA CYS A 56 16.15 -29.07 7.90
C CYS A 56 15.83 -29.54 9.33
N HIS A 57 16.80 -29.43 10.25
CA HIS A 57 16.63 -29.86 11.63
C HIS A 57 15.55 -29.04 12.36
N GLY A 58 15.52 -27.72 12.14
CA GLY A 58 14.47 -26.86 12.71
C GLY A 58 13.06 -27.21 12.19
N VAL A 59 12.94 -27.58 10.91
CA VAL A 59 11.67 -28.04 10.33
C VAL A 59 11.24 -29.38 10.92
N SER A 60 12.14 -30.35 11.02
CA SER A 60 11.85 -31.67 11.61
C SER A 60 11.39 -31.54 13.07
N LEU A 61 12.10 -30.74 13.88
CA LEU A 61 11.72 -30.52 15.27
C LEU A 61 10.35 -29.82 15.39
N PHE A 62 10.05 -28.87 14.50
CA PHE A 62 8.75 -28.21 14.48
C PHE A 62 7.62 -29.18 14.15
N GLN A 63 7.84 -30.06 13.19
CA GLN A 63 6.90 -31.12 12.83
C GLN A 63 6.66 -32.07 14.03
N GLU A 64 7.72 -32.55 14.68
CA GLU A 64 7.62 -33.42 15.87
C GLU A 64 6.77 -32.78 16.98
N ILE A 65 7.01 -31.52 17.30
CA ILE A 65 6.25 -30.78 18.34
C ILE A 65 4.78 -30.61 17.96
N MET A 66 4.47 -30.51 16.66
CA MET A 66 3.09 -30.33 16.19
C MET A 66 2.34 -31.66 16.07
N ASP A 67 3.04 -32.75 15.74
CA ASP A 67 2.49 -34.10 15.56
C ASP A 67 2.32 -34.88 16.87
N THR A 68 2.98 -34.49 17.97
CA THR A 68 2.68 -35.04 19.30
C THR A 68 1.20 -34.82 19.65
N LYS A 69 0.42 -35.90 19.59
CA LYS A 69 -0.98 -35.97 20.00
C LYS A 69 -1.09 -35.76 21.51
N GLY A 70 -1.89 -34.79 21.93
CA GLY A 70 -2.49 -34.84 23.25
C GLY A 70 -3.64 -35.85 23.20
N ASP A 71 -3.36 -37.13 23.42
CA ASP A 71 -4.41 -38.15 23.57
C ASP A 71 -5.08 -37.99 24.95
N ALA A 72 -6.11 -37.13 24.99
CA ALA A 72 -7.16 -37.15 26.01
C ALA A 72 -8.44 -36.50 25.46
N GLU A 73 -8.90 -36.93 24.28
CA GLU A 73 -10.35 -36.93 24.04
C GLU A 73 -10.90 -38.19 24.71
N ASP A 74 -11.47 -38.01 25.90
CA ASP A 74 -12.26 -39.05 26.56
C ASP A 74 -13.34 -39.54 25.59
N ILE A 75 -13.15 -40.78 25.17
CA ILE A 75 -14.19 -41.65 24.63
C ILE A 75 -15.29 -41.70 25.68
N ASP A 76 -16.45 -41.11 25.39
CA ASP A 76 -17.71 -41.73 25.79
C ASP A 76 -18.90 -41.34 24.88
N THR A 77 -19.25 -42.31 24.02
CA THR A 77 -20.61 -42.64 23.59
C THR A 77 -21.41 -41.66 22.72
N VAL A 78 -21.38 -41.92 21.41
CA VAL A 78 -22.57 -41.81 20.55
C VAL A 78 -23.41 -43.09 20.74
N PRO A 79 -24.75 -43.01 20.91
CA PRO A 79 -25.60 -43.35 19.77
C PRO A 79 -26.91 -42.54 19.60
N ASP A 80 -27.12 -42.18 18.34
CA ASP A 80 -28.35 -42.32 17.54
C ASP A 80 -29.54 -41.31 17.57
N SER A 81 -29.66 -40.66 16.40
CA SER A 81 -30.83 -40.43 15.53
C SER A 81 -32.21 -39.95 16.03
N SER A 82 -32.56 -38.76 15.52
CA SER A 82 -33.86 -38.34 14.93
C SER A 82 -35.10 -38.12 15.82
N ARG A 83 -35.61 -36.88 15.85
CA ARG A 83 -36.98 -36.48 15.42
C ARG A 83 -37.31 -35.01 15.74
N HIS A 84 -38.05 -34.40 14.81
CA HIS A 84 -38.70 -33.09 14.90
C HIS A 84 -39.57 -32.89 16.15
N SER A 85 -39.65 -31.66 16.67
CA SER A 85 -40.90 -30.86 16.71
C SER A 85 -40.77 -29.54 17.50
N TYR A 86 -41.59 -28.58 17.07
CA TYR A 86 -41.83 -27.21 17.53
C TYR A 86 -42.14 -26.97 19.02
N SER A 87 -41.88 -25.72 19.43
CA SER A 87 -42.75 -24.79 20.21
C SER A 87 -42.41 -24.43 21.69
N VAL A 88 -42.17 -23.11 21.90
CA VAL A 88 -42.99 -22.16 22.72
C VAL A 88 -42.90 -22.16 24.28
N ILE A 89 -42.54 -20.97 24.81
CA ILE A 89 -42.96 -20.26 26.06
C ILE A 89 -42.21 -20.45 27.42
N ALA A 90 -41.86 -19.27 27.96
CA ALA A 90 -41.77 -18.79 29.37
C ALA A 90 -40.53 -19.01 30.27
N SER A 91 -40.04 -17.86 30.77
CA SER A 91 -39.23 -17.54 31.96
C SER A 91 -39.95 -17.86 33.30
N PRO A 92 -39.49 -17.45 34.53
CA PRO A 92 -38.17 -16.95 35.03
C PRO A 92 -37.77 -17.47 36.47
N LYS A 93 -36.68 -16.89 37.04
CA LYS A 93 -36.24 -16.79 38.48
C LYS A 93 -35.36 -17.96 39.01
N THR A 94 -34.34 -17.80 39.87
CA THR A 94 -34.05 -16.80 40.93
C THR A 94 -32.60 -16.93 41.47
N SER A 95 -31.97 -15.79 41.78
CA SER A 95 -31.08 -15.45 42.92
C SER A 95 -30.12 -16.46 43.57
N SER A 96 -28.84 -16.07 43.73
CA SER A 96 -28.28 -15.85 45.08
C SER A 96 -27.02 -14.97 45.04
N GLU A 97 -26.99 -14.00 45.95
CA GLU A 97 -25.92 -13.05 46.24
C GLU A 97 -24.78 -13.74 47.03
N THR A 98 -23.54 -13.24 46.90
CA THR A 98 -22.61 -13.27 48.04
C THR A 98 -21.61 -12.10 48.01
N LYS A 99 -21.32 -11.61 49.21
CA LYS A 99 -20.85 -10.29 49.58
C LYS A 99 -19.32 -10.14 49.61
N PHE A 100 -18.88 -8.90 49.37
CA PHE A 100 -17.54 -8.34 49.57
C PHE A 100 -17.07 -8.30 51.05
N ALA A 101 -15.74 -8.39 51.25
CA ALA A 101 -15.02 -7.78 52.37
C ALA A 101 -13.58 -7.35 51.94
N PRO A 102 -13.02 -6.22 52.45
CA PRO A 102 -11.75 -5.61 51.97
C PRO A 102 -10.52 -5.88 52.89
N PRO A 103 -9.29 -5.44 52.53
CA PRO A 103 -8.02 -6.10 52.88
C PRO A 103 -7.29 -5.53 54.12
N LYS A 104 -6.22 -6.22 54.55
CA LYS A 104 -5.26 -5.77 55.57
C LYS A 104 -3.82 -5.72 55.02
N ILE A 105 -3.14 -4.60 55.32
CA ILE A 105 -1.72 -4.30 55.08
C ILE A 105 -0.89 -4.75 56.29
N PRO A 106 0.39 -5.15 56.10
CA PRO A 106 1.43 -4.74 57.04
C PRO A 106 2.73 -4.23 56.38
N GLU A 107 3.46 -3.47 57.19
CA GLU A 107 4.59 -2.56 56.93
C GLU A 107 5.97 -3.25 56.78
N ASN A 108 6.91 -2.54 56.13
CA ASN A 108 8.30 -2.89 55.75
C ASN A 108 9.29 -3.16 56.91
N PRO A 109 10.55 -3.62 56.66
CA PRO A 109 11.66 -2.69 56.38
C PRO A 109 12.81 -3.15 55.44
N VAL A 110 13.27 -2.19 54.61
CA VAL A 110 14.65 -1.78 54.25
C VAL A 110 15.76 -2.83 54.01
N GLY A 111 16.27 -2.86 52.77
CA GLY A 111 17.61 -3.33 52.38
C GLY A 111 17.97 -2.85 50.96
N THR A 112 19.03 -2.05 50.85
CA THR A 112 19.65 -1.49 49.63
C THR A 112 20.37 -2.55 48.79
N ILE A 113 20.22 -2.58 47.45
CA ILE A 113 21.19 -3.01 46.42
C ILE A 113 20.72 -2.44 45.06
N ASP A 114 21.68 -2.10 44.19
CA ASP A 114 21.58 -1.40 42.91
C ASP A 114 20.73 -2.12 41.83
N ASP A 115 19.83 -1.39 41.16
CA ASP A 115 18.98 -1.88 40.07
C ASP A 115 19.50 -1.42 38.68
N GLU A 116 20.16 -2.33 37.96
CA GLU A 116 20.07 -2.44 36.50
C GLU A 116 18.86 -3.34 36.21
N ASP A 117 17.71 -2.76 35.83
CA ASP A 117 16.68 -3.33 34.95
C ASP A 117 15.43 -2.44 35.00
N GLY A 118 14.99 -1.94 33.84
CA GLY A 118 13.85 -1.03 33.70
C GLY A 118 12.68 -1.68 33.00
N GLU A 119 11.76 -2.27 33.77
CA GLU A 119 10.39 -2.57 33.36
C GLU A 119 9.48 -1.34 33.56
N ASP A 120 8.61 -1.09 32.58
CA ASP A 120 7.65 0.03 32.51
C ASP A 120 6.41 -0.23 33.37
N ILE A 121 6.17 0.56 34.45
CA ILE A 121 4.85 1.11 34.80
C ILE A 121 5.01 2.49 35.47
N THR A 122 4.21 3.44 34.98
CA THR A 122 4.07 4.86 35.34
C THR A 122 3.95 5.19 36.84
N ASN A 123 4.69 6.21 37.30
CA ASN A 123 4.13 7.20 38.22
C ASN A 123 4.72 8.61 38.03
N LEU A 124 3.80 9.56 37.90
CA LEU A 124 4.02 11.00 37.78
C LEU A 124 4.42 11.61 39.13
N LEU A 125 5.47 12.44 39.14
CA LEU A 125 5.54 13.80 39.72
C LEU A 125 7.01 14.18 40.04
N SER A 126 7.57 15.10 39.26
CA SER A 126 8.18 16.33 39.81
C SER A 126 8.71 17.25 38.69
N PHE A 127 8.09 18.43 38.62
CA PHE A 127 8.58 19.61 37.90
C PHE A 127 9.75 20.23 38.67
N GLN A 128 10.82 20.69 37.99
CA GLN A 128 11.38 22.05 38.12
C GLN A 128 12.56 22.38 37.16
N ARG A 129 12.26 23.22 36.16
CA ARG A 129 13.00 24.41 35.64
C ARG A 129 14.53 24.41 35.35
N ARG A 130 14.79 24.76 34.07
CA ARG A 130 15.61 25.88 33.49
C ARG A 130 17.08 25.64 33.04
N PRO A 131 17.59 26.48 32.07
CA PRO A 131 18.44 26.04 30.95
C PRO A 131 19.86 26.67 30.89
N SER A 132 20.75 26.04 30.12
CA SER A 132 22.02 26.56 29.56
C SER A 132 22.68 25.41 28.76
N SER A 133 23.43 25.53 27.66
CA SER A 133 24.03 26.62 26.90
C SER A 133 24.58 26.06 25.57
N VAL A 134 24.59 26.92 24.54
CA VAL A 134 25.44 27.12 23.33
C VAL A 134 26.59 26.12 23.00
N PRO A 135 26.90 25.91 21.69
CA PRO A 135 27.61 24.74 21.15
C PRO A 135 29.11 24.98 20.92
N GLU A 136 29.90 23.89 20.91
CA GLU A 136 31.29 23.92 20.46
C GLU A 136 31.47 23.28 19.08
N LEU A 137 32.02 24.14 18.22
CA LEU A 137 32.56 23.95 16.89
C LEU A 137 33.91 23.23 17.00
N PHE A 138 34.18 22.22 16.18
CA PHE A 138 35.56 21.90 15.82
C PHE A 138 35.66 21.56 14.33
N ASP A 139 36.43 22.42 13.67
CA ASP A 139 36.88 22.37 12.29
C ASP A 139 38.05 21.40 12.10
N ALA A 140 38.21 21.01 10.83
CA ALA A 140 39.47 20.62 10.16
C ALA A 140 39.94 19.17 10.42
N VAL A 141 40.51 18.40 9.48
CA VAL A 141 41.28 18.69 8.26
C VAL A 141 41.16 17.48 7.32
N CYS A 142 40.97 17.74 6.01
CA CYS A 142 41.30 16.80 4.93
C CYS A 142 42.79 16.89 4.61
N ILE A 143 43.54 15.78 4.49
CA ILE A 143 44.63 15.59 3.51
C ILE A 143 44.70 14.10 3.11
N PRO A 144 44.83 13.76 1.82
CA PRO A 144 44.85 12.40 1.25
C PRO A 144 46.29 11.86 1.05
N ASP A 145 46.37 10.77 0.26
CA ASP A 145 47.53 10.23 -0.49
C ASP A 145 48.30 9.04 0.16
N VAL A 146 48.80 7.99 -0.51
CA VAL A 146 48.81 7.46 -1.90
C VAL A 146 49.78 6.22 -1.87
N VAL A 147 49.59 5.25 -2.79
CA VAL A 147 50.44 4.05 -3.18
C VAL A 147 50.87 3.03 -2.09
N ASP A 148 51.08 1.74 -2.33
CA ASP A 148 51.72 1.11 -3.50
C ASP A 148 51.41 -0.40 -3.67
N LEU A 149 51.66 -0.85 -4.91
CA LEU A 149 51.58 -2.21 -5.45
C LEU A 149 52.72 -3.12 -4.99
N GLY A 150 52.51 -4.45 -5.04
CA GLY A 150 53.58 -5.44 -4.94
C GLY A 150 53.13 -6.87 -5.24
N GLU A 151 53.29 -7.27 -6.50
CA GLU A 151 53.19 -8.66 -7.00
C GLU A 151 54.41 -9.51 -6.58
N ALA A 152 54.22 -10.82 -6.37
CA ALA A 152 55.15 -11.91 -6.75
C ALA A 152 54.48 -13.26 -6.36
N GLN A 153 53.90 -14.00 -7.31
CA GLN A 153 54.50 -15.11 -8.08
C GLN A 153 55.07 -16.30 -7.27
N GLY A 154 54.39 -17.44 -7.42
CA GLY A 154 55.03 -18.69 -7.86
C GLY A 154 55.18 -19.81 -6.83
N SER A 155 54.40 -20.88 -6.96
CA SER A 155 54.88 -22.20 -7.44
C SER A 155 53.85 -23.31 -7.18
N MET A 156 53.46 -23.99 -8.26
CA MET A 156 52.82 -25.32 -8.28
C MET A 156 53.90 -26.40 -8.03
N PRO A 157 53.48 -27.61 -7.60
CA PRO A 157 53.50 -28.69 -8.58
C PRO A 157 52.24 -29.58 -8.59
N ASN A 158 51.88 -29.97 -9.82
CA ASN A 158 51.18 -31.20 -10.25
C ASN A 158 51.67 -32.46 -9.50
N LEU A 159 51.04 -33.63 -9.48
CA LEU A 159 49.89 -34.30 -10.11
C LEU A 159 49.73 -35.57 -9.24
N GLU A 160 48.52 -36.11 -9.03
CA GLU A 160 48.23 -37.52 -9.32
C GLU A 160 46.76 -37.85 -9.02
N SER A 161 46.22 -38.59 -9.96
CA SER A 161 44.85 -39.05 -10.13
C SER A 161 44.56 -40.28 -9.28
N GLU A 162 43.44 -40.29 -8.55
CA GLU A 162 42.76 -41.53 -8.20
C GLU A 162 41.26 -41.42 -8.51
N ILE A 163 40.84 -42.38 -9.33
CA ILE A 163 39.48 -42.71 -9.72
C ILE A 163 38.90 -43.55 -8.59
N SER A 164 37.78 -43.14 -7.98
CA SER A 164 36.74 -44.09 -7.52
C SER A 164 35.58 -43.42 -6.79
N GLN A 165 34.39 -43.68 -7.33
CA GLN A 165 33.14 -43.99 -6.61
C GLN A 165 32.34 -42.86 -5.96
N ASP A 166 31.25 -42.51 -6.65
CA ASP A 166 30.02 -41.98 -6.06
C ASP A 166 29.52 -42.86 -4.91
N PRO A 167 29.08 -42.27 -3.79
CA PRO A 167 28.00 -42.83 -3.01
C PRO A 167 26.77 -41.94 -3.18
N GLU A 168 25.75 -42.46 -3.86
CA GLU A 168 24.36 -42.12 -3.58
C GLU A 168 24.10 -42.46 -2.10
N THR A 169 24.10 -41.44 -1.25
CA THR A 169 23.52 -41.54 0.10
C THR A 169 22.14 -40.90 0.06
N ASP A 170 21.12 -41.73 -0.17
CA ASP A 170 19.76 -41.47 0.30
C ASP A 170 19.80 -41.34 1.82
N LEU A 171 19.80 -40.10 2.31
CA LEU A 171 19.63 -39.79 3.72
C LEU A 171 18.13 -39.89 4.06
N VAL A 172 17.69 -41.10 4.42
CA VAL A 172 16.43 -41.29 5.14
C VAL A 172 16.68 -40.87 6.60
N PHE A 173 16.17 -39.69 6.95
CA PHE A 173 16.22 -39.18 8.32
C PHE A 173 15.11 -39.80 9.15
N SER A 174 15.46 -40.70 10.07
CA SER A 174 14.58 -41.09 11.20
C SER A 174 15.37 -40.91 12.50
N VAL A 175 14.99 -39.93 13.30
CA VAL A 175 15.49 -39.75 14.67
C VAL A 175 14.52 -40.48 15.60
N GLU A 176 14.99 -41.51 16.29
CA GLU A 176 14.31 -42.05 17.48
C GLU A 176 14.77 -41.26 18.70
N THR A 177 13.95 -40.33 19.18
CA THR A 177 14.05 -39.72 20.51
C THR A 177 12.79 -40.02 21.31
N PRO A 178 12.89 -40.26 22.63
CA PRO A 178 11.76 -40.70 23.44
C PRO A 178 10.65 -39.64 23.46
N GLU A 179 9.40 -40.08 23.28
CA GLU A 179 8.18 -39.26 23.36
C GLU A 179 8.17 -38.43 24.65
N LEU A 180 8.54 -37.15 24.53
CA LEU A 180 8.36 -36.18 25.60
C LEU A 180 6.94 -35.62 25.48
N GLU A 181 6.06 -36.00 26.40
CA GLU A 181 4.80 -35.31 26.65
C GLU A 181 5.11 -33.89 27.13
N LEU A 182 5.15 -32.93 26.20
CA LEU A 182 5.36 -31.51 26.50
C LEU A 182 4.02 -30.88 26.92
N SER A 183 4.04 -30.07 27.97
CA SER A 183 2.88 -29.22 28.29
C SER A 183 2.63 -28.19 27.18
N ASP A 184 1.41 -27.67 27.06
CA ASP A 184 1.07 -26.67 26.03
C ASP A 184 1.96 -25.41 26.11
N ASP A 185 2.32 -24.95 27.32
CA ASP A 185 3.29 -23.87 27.53
C ASP A 185 4.68 -24.20 26.99
N GLN A 186 5.17 -25.41 27.25
CA GLN A 186 6.47 -25.86 26.77
C GLN A 186 6.48 -26.02 25.25
N ARG A 187 5.37 -26.47 24.66
CA ARG A 187 5.19 -26.51 23.21
C ARG A 187 5.22 -25.11 22.62
N ASN A 188 4.47 -24.16 23.18
CA ASN A 188 4.42 -22.78 22.72
C ASN A 188 5.80 -22.09 22.81
N ALA A 189 6.55 -22.32 23.89
CA ALA A 189 7.92 -21.82 24.05
C ALA A 189 8.87 -22.45 23.02
N ALA A 190 8.76 -23.76 22.77
CA ALA A 190 9.57 -24.45 21.77
C ALA A 190 9.27 -23.93 20.34
N VAL A 191 7.99 -23.75 19.98
CA VAL A 191 7.57 -23.15 18.70
C VAL A 191 8.13 -21.74 18.55
N SER A 192 8.08 -20.93 19.61
CA SER A 192 8.61 -19.56 19.60
C SER A 192 10.12 -19.54 19.31
N ARG A 193 10.89 -20.42 19.95
CA ARG A 193 12.35 -20.55 19.74
C ARG A 193 12.69 -21.02 18.34
N ILE A 194 11.96 -22.02 17.81
CA ILE A 194 12.18 -22.50 16.45
C ILE A 194 11.92 -21.38 15.44
N ALA A 195 10.80 -20.65 15.60
CA ALA A 195 10.47 -19.53 14.75
C ALA A 195 11.55 -18.44 14.79
N GLU A 196 12.13 -18.17 15.96
CA GLU A 196 13.22 -17.20 16.14
C GLU A 196 14.52 -17.62 15.44
N VAL A 197 14.99 -18.85 15.64
CA VAL A 197 16.18 -19.40 14.96
C VAL A 197 16.04 -19.29 13.45
N LEU A 198 14.91 -19.77 12.91
CA LEU A 198 14.66 -19.79 11.47
C LEU A 198 14.52 -18.37 10.92
N THR A 199 13.92 -17.45 11.68
CA THR A 199 13.86 -16.03 11.28
C THR A 199 15.25 -15.44 11.15
N ILE A 200 16.13 -15.66 12.12
CA ILE A 200 17.52 -15.19 12.08
C ILE A 200 18.26 -15.82 10.89
N TRP A 201 18.05 -17.11 10.64
CA TRP A 201 18.64 -17.84 9.52
C TRP A 201 18.28 -17.21 8.17
N PHE A 202 16.99 -17.00 7.88
CA PHE A 202 16.53 -16.36 6.64
C PHE A 202 17.07 -14.92 6.51
N ALA A 203 16.93 -14.12 7.57
CA ALA A 203 17.37 -12.72 7.59
C ALA A 203 18.87 -12.56 7.31
N ARG A 204 19.71 -13.45 7.87
CA ARG A 204 21.16 -13.41 7.71
C ARG A 204 21.59 -13.89 6.32
N ILE A 205 20.98 -14.95 5.80
CA ILE A 205 21.27 -15.45 4.46
C ILE A 205 20.91 -14.40 3.41
N SER A 206 19.70 -13.83 3.50
CA SER A 206 19.26 -12.75 2.61
C SER A 206 20.18 -11.52 2.68
N ARG A 207 20.63 -11.13 3.89
CA ARG A 207 21.59 -10.02 4.07
C ARG A 207 22.94 -10.32 3.41
N ASN A 208 23.45 -11.54 3.50
CA ASN A 208 24.71 -11.91 2.86
C ASN A 208 24.57 -11.99 1.33
N ALA A 209 23.45 -12.52 0.83
CA ALA A 209 23.10 -12.46 -0.60
C ALA A 209 23.10 -11.02 -1.12
N LYS A 210 22.54 -10.08 -0.35
CA LYS A 210 22.55 -8.63 -0.68
C LYS A 210 23.96 -8.05 -0.76
N LYS A 211 24.84 -8.40 0.19
CA LYS A 211 26.24 -7.93 0.20
C LYS A 211 27.04 -8.43 -1.01
N GLN A 212 26.79 -9.68 -1.41
CA GLN A 212 27.53 -10.33 -2.50
C GLN A 212 26.90 -10.14 -3.87
N GLY A 213 25.65 -9.66 -3.94
CA GLY A 213 24.90 -9.50 -5.18
C GLY A 213 24.61 -10.82 -5.89
N LYS A 214 24.54 -11.93 -5.14
CA LYS A 214 24.32 -13.28 -5.67
C LYS A 214 23.20 -13.96 -4.89
N ASP A 215 22.39 -14.75 -5.57
CA ASP A 215 21.37 -15.57 -4.91
C ASP A 215 22.02 -16.64 -4.04
N ALA A 216 21.55 -16.79 -2.80
CA ALA A 216 21.97 -17.80 -1.86
C ALA A 216 21.01 -19.00 -1.83
N PHE A 217 19.73 -18.80 -2.17
CA PHE A 217 18.71 -19.84 -2.04
C PHE A 217 18.85 -20.90 -3.13
N SER A 218 19.17 -20.53 -4.37
CA SER A 218 19.52 -21.49 -5.42
C SER A 218 20.77 -22.33 -5.15
N VAL A 219 21.66 -21.87 -4.26
CA VAL A 219 22.87 -22.61 -3.85
C VAL A 219 22.52 -23.62 -2.75
N ILE A 220 21.77 -23.16 -1.73
CA ILE A 220 21.41 -23.95 -0.56
C ILE A 220 20.37 -25.01 -0.91
N PHE A 221 19.29 -24.64 -1.61
CA PHE A 221 18.20 -25.53 -1.95
C PHE A 221 18.48 -26.37 -3.19
N GLY A 222 17.91 -27.57 -3.24
CA GLY A 222 17.91 -28.41 -4.43
C GLY A 222 16.98 -27.90 -5.53
N PRO A 223 17.24 -28.23 -6.81
CA PRO A 223 16.25 -28.01 -7.87
C PRO A 223 14.93 -28.74 -7.56
N PRO A 224 13.80 -28.26 -8.11
CA PRO A 224 12.48 -28.82 -7.83
C PRO A 224 12.45 -30.33 -8.16
N GLY A 225 11.95 -31.15 -7.24
CA GLY A 225 11.88 -32.61 -7.40
C GLY A 225 13.21 -33.36 -7.28
N SER A 226 14.30 -32.69 -6.88
CA SER A 226 15.56 -33.37 -6.54
C SER A 226 15.54 -33.92 -5.11
N GLY A 227 16.25 -35.02 -4.88
CA GLY A 227 16.48 -35.58 -3.53
C GLY A 227 17.46 -34.77 -2.67
N LYS A 228 17.94 -33.61 -3.13
CA LYS A 228 18.89 -32.78 -2.38
C LYS A 228 18.15 -32.04 -1.26
N ALA A 229 18.55 -32.29 -0.01
CA ALA A 229 18.11 -31.54 1.15
C ALA A 229 19.01 -30.30 1.38
N PRO A 230 18.45 -29.12 1.71
CA PRO A 230 17.02 -28.79 1.80
C PRO A 230 16.32 -28.65 0.44
N SER A 231 15.03 -28.97 0.42
CA SER A 231 14.15 -28.93 -0.77
C SER A 231 12.85 -28.15 -0.50
N ASP A 232 12.03 -27.98 -1.53
CA ASP A 232 10.69 -27.39 -1.47
C ASP A 232 9.75 -28.13 -0.50
N THR A 233 9.88 -29.46 -0.37
CA THR A 233 9.10 -30.27 0.58
C THR A 233 9.32 -29.84 2.04
N HIS A 234 10.54 -29.47 2.42
CA HIS A 234 10.85 -29.00 3.77
C HIS A 234 10.20 -27.64 4.05
N LEU A 235 10.23 -26.72 3.09
CA LEU A 235 9.55 -25.43 3.23
C LEU A 235 8.03 -25.60 3.26
N HIS A 236 7.48 -26.48 2.40
CA HIS A 236 6.05 -26.81 2.42
C HIS A 236 5.61 -27.31 3.80
N ALA A 237 6.34 -28.28 4.39
CA ALA A 237 6.04 -28.80 5.72
C ALA A 237 6.07 -27.70 6.79
N LEU A 238 7.09 -26.83 6.79
CA LEU A 238 7.16 -25.68 7.72
C LEU A 238 5.92 -24.77 7.61
N LEU A 239 5.52 -24.44 6.38
CA LEU A 239 4.38 -23.57 6.12
C LEU A 239 3.06 -24.23 6.52
N GLU A 240 2.88 -25.52 6.23
CA GLU A 240 1.67 -26.28 6.59
C GLU A 240 1.48 -26.38 8.10
N HIS A 241 2.53 -26.73 8.85
CA HIS A 241 2.47 -26.76 10.31
C HIS A 241 2.25 -25.37 10.91
N THR A 242 2.83 -24.34 10.29
CA THR A 242 2.59 -22.94 10.71
C THR A 242 1.13 -22.56 10.50
N LYS A 243 0.52 -22.92 9.37
CA LYS A 243 -0.90 -22.71 9.10
C LYS A 243 -1.77 -23.39 10.15
N THR A 244 -1.53 -24.67 10.42
CA THR A 244 -2.24 -25.44 11.44
C THR A 244 -2.12 -24.82 12.83
N PHE A 245 -0.94 -24.30 13.20
CA PHE A 245 -0.75 -23.60 14.47
C PHE A 245 -1.61 -22.32 14.55
N ILE A 246 -1.62 -21.52 13.48
CA ILE A 246 -2.42 -20.27 13.44
C ILE A 246 -3.91 -20.60 13.52
N GLU A 247 -4.39 -21.63 12.81
CA GLU A 247 -5.79 -22.07 12.84
C GLU A 247 -6.20 -22.49 14.24
N LYS A 248 -5.40 -23.32 14.91
CA LYS A 248 -5.62 -23.70 16.32
C LYS A 248 -5.64 -22.49 17.26
N ALA A 249 -4.73 -21.52 17.08
CA ALA A 249 -4.72 -20.29 17.88
C ALA A 249 -5.99 -19.44 17.69
N ILE A 250 -6.53 -19.39 16.47
CA ILE A 250 -7.79 -18.70 16.17
C ILE A 250 -8.99 -19.42 16.81
N GLU A 251 -9.02 -20.75 16.75
CA GLU A 251 -10.11 -21.58 17.30
C GLU A 251 -10.18 -21.48 18.83
N LEU A 252 -9.03 -21.59 19.49
CA LEU A 252 -8.93 -21.59 20.96
C LEU A 252 -9.02 -20.18 21.57
N ASN A 253 -8.82 -19.12 20.77
CA ASN A 253 -8.86 -17.72 21.21
C ASN A 253 -7.93 -17.42 22.41
N ASP A 254 -6.76 -18.05 22.41
CA ASP A 254 -5.90 -18.15 23.58
C ASP A 254 -4.75 -17.13 23.56
N LEU A 255 -4.55 -16.44 24.69
CA LEU A 255 -3.51 -15.43 24.90
C LEU A 255 -2.13 -16.07 25.10
N GLU A 256 -2.07 -17.32 25.58
CA GLU A 256 -0.82 -18.06 25.85
C GLU A 256 -0.04 -18.32 24.54
N ARG A 257 -0.75 -18.45 23.41
CA ARG A 257 -0.18 -18.68 22.08
C ARG A 257 0.24 -17.39 21.36
N ALA A 258 -0.05 -16.21 21.92
CA ALA A 258 0.14 -14.93 21.23
C ALA A 258 1.62 -14.63 20.89
N SER A 259 2.56 -15.01 21.77
CA SER A 259 4.00 -14.82 21.54
C SER A 259 4.51 -15.69 20.38
N ALA A 260 4.17 -16.97 20.40
CA ALA A 260 4.50 -17.91 19.32
C ALA A 260 3.88 -17.48 17.99
N LEU A 261 2.61 -17.05 18.02
CA LEU A 261 1.90 -16.54 16.85
C LEU A 261 2.61 -15.32 16.24
N ARG A 262 3.05 -14.35 17.07
CA ARG A 262 3.82 -13.19 16.60
C ARG A 262 5.11 -13.63 15.92
N LYS A 263 5.89 -14.54 16.53
CA LYS A 263 7.16 -15.02 15.98
C LYS A 263 6.95 -15.78 14.66
N LEU A 264 5.90 -16.60 14.55
CA LEU A 264 5.56 -17.29 13.30
C LEU A 264 5.15 -16.33 12.18
N ILE A 265 4.39 -15.27 12.46
CA ILE A 265 4.04 -14.25 11.46
C ILE A 265 5.30 -13.51 10.98
N ILE A 266 6.23 -13.21 11.89
CA ILE A 266 7.53 -12.62 11.55
C ILE A 266 8.35 -13.57 10.67
N LEU A 267 8.36 -14.88 10.99
CA LEU A 267 9.02 -15.89 10.17
C LEU A 267 8.44 -15.93 8.76
N LEU A 268 7.11 -16.01 8.60
CA LEU A 268 6.45 -16.00 7.29
C LEU A 268 6.83 -14.75 6.47
N HIS A 269 6.84 -13.60 7.13
CA HIS A 269 7.27 -12.34 6.52
C HIS A 269 8.73 -12.40 6.05
N GLU A 270 9.64 -12.92 6.87
CA GLU A 270 11.08 -12.95 6.56
C GLU A 270 11.42 -13.97 5.47
N ILE A 271 10.74 -15.12 5.45
CA ILE A 271 10.83 -16.09 4.35
C ILE A 271 10.45 -15.39 3.05
N LEU A 272 9.27 -14.76 3.03
CA LEU A 272 8.74 -14.14 1.83
C LEU A 272 9.59 -12.96 1.34
N HIS A 273 10.08 -12.12 2.26
CA HIS A 273 11.05 -11.06 1.98
C HIS A 273 12.30 -11.62 1.31
N SER A 274 12.87 -12.67 1.88
CA SER A 274 14.09 -13.30 1.38
C SER A 274 13.90 -13.88 -0.03
N LEU A 275 12.76 -14.51 -0.30
CA LEU A 275 12.43 -15.07 -1.62
C LEU A 275 12.22 -13.98 -2.67
N PHE A 276 11.43 -12.94 -2.39
CA PHE A 276 11.27 -11.82 -3.33
C PHE A 276 12.58 -11.08 -3.56
N PHE A 277 13.39 -10.90 -2.53
CA PHE A 277 14.72 -10.31 -2.68
C PHE A 277 15.62 -11.17 -3.58
N ALA A 278 15.64 -12.49 -3.40
CA ALA A 278 16.38 -13.41 -4.28
C ALA A 278 15.96 -13.29 -5.75
N LEU A 279 14.65 -13.11 -6.03
CA LEU A 279 14.15 -12.89 -7.38
C LEU A 279 14.68 -11.58 -8.00
N THR A 280 14.92 -10.53 -7.20
CA THR A 280 15.54 -9.29 -7.72
C THR A 280 17.00 -9.47 -8.13
N LEU A 281 17.72 -10.40 -7.48
CA LEU A 281 19.12 -10.72 -7.79
C LEU A 281 19.24 -11.64 -9.02
N GLY A 282 18.36 -12.63 -9.16
CA GLY A 282 18.35 -13.58 -10.28
C GLY A 282 17.90 -13.02 -11.63
N ALA A 283 17.31 -11.82 -11.66
CA ALA A 283 16.80 -11.19 -12.89
C ALA A 283 17.90 -10.77 -13.90
N GLY A 284 19.19 -10.88 -13.54
CA GLY A 284 20.33 -10.56 -14.40
C GLY A 284 21.10 -11.76 -14.94
N THR A 285 20.87 -12.98 -14.43
CA THR A 285 21.60 -14.19 -14.84
C THR A 285 20.74 -15.04 -15.79
N ALA A 286 21.29 -15.39 -16.95
CA ALA A 286 20.62 -16.22 -17.97
C ALA A 286 20.42 -17.69 -17.55
N ASN A 287 20.59 -18.03 -16.26
CA ASN A 287 20.49 -19.39 -15.74
C ASN A 287 19.04 -19.69 -15.33
N SER A 288 18.31 -20.38 -16.22
CA SER A 288 16.91 -20.80 -16.00
C SER A 288 16.69 -21.60 -14.70
N ASN A 289 17.71 -22.31 -14.23
CA ASN A 289 17.58 -23.26 -13.12
C ASN A 289 17.63 -22.57 -11.74
N GLU A 290 18.41 -21.51 -11.58
CA GLU A 290 18.48 -20.76 -10.31
C GLU A 290 17.15 -20.07 -10.01
N ALA A 291 16.57 -19.41 -11.03
CA ALA A 291 15.26 -18.80 -10.93
C ALA A 291 14.14 -19.83 -10.69
N ALA A 292 14.29 -21.06 -11.19
CA ALA A 292 13.31 -22.13 -10.98
C ALA A 292 13.25 -22.60 -9.53
N VAL A 293 14.39 -22.67 -8.82
CA VAL A 293 14.45 -23.01 -7.39
C VAL A 293 13.66 -21.99 -6.58
N VAL A 294 13.96 -20.70 -6.73
CA VAL A 294 13.30 -19.64 -5.96
C VAL A 294 11.80 -19.56 -6.27
N LYS A 295 11.40 -19.78 -7.54
CA LYS A 295 9.98 -19.87 -7.93
C LYS A 295 9.27 -21.07 -7.29
N SER A 296 9.94 -22.22 -7.20
CA SER A 296 9.39 -23.41 -6.53
C SER A 296 9.20 -23.18 -5.03
N LEU A 297 10.17 -22.55 -4.36
CA LEU A 297 10.04 -22.17 -2.95
C LEU A 297 8.90 -21.15 -2.72
N LEU A 298 8.75 -20.17 -3.61
CA LEU A 298 7.64 -19.23 -3.58
C LEU A 298 6.29 -19.94 -3.80
N PHE A 299 6.26 -20.96 -4.66
CA PHE A 299 5.07 -21.75 -4.96
C PHE A 299 4.52 -22.50 -3.75
N CYS A 300 5.36 -22.86 -2.76
CA CYS A 300 4.91 -23.47 -1.50
C CYS A 300 3.86 -22.61 -0.77
N PHE A 301 3.95 -21.28 -0.82
CA PHE A 301 2.93 -20.38 -0.24
C PHE A 301 1.57 -20.52 -0.93
N PHE A 302 1.57 -20.72 -2.25
CA PHE A 302 0.35 -20.91 -3.03
C PHE A 302 -0.24 -22.31 -2.82
N GLN A 303 0.59 -23.34 -2.61
CA GLN A 303 0.14 -24.69 -2.27
C GLN A 303 -0.54 -24.75 -0.89
N VAL A 304 0.11 -24.22 0.15
CA VAL A 304 -0.43 -24.24 1.52
C VAL A 304 -1.64 -23.32 1.65
N ASN A 305 -1.63 -22.18 0.94
CA ASN A 305 -2.69 -21.17 0.92
C ASN A 305 -3.10 -20.67 2.33
N PHE A 306 -2.53 -19.53 2.71
CA PHE A 306 -2.84 -18.84 3.97
C PHE A 306 -4.01 -17.85 3.90
N ALA A 307 -4.69 -17.71 2.74
CA ALA A 307 -5.61 -16.59 2.51
C ALA A 307 -6.78 -16.57 3.52
N HIS A 308 -7.41 -17.72 3.77
CA HIS A 308 -8.49 -17.85 4.75
C HIS A 308 -7.99 -17.65 6.17
N THR A 309 -6.88 -18.32 6.53
CA THR A 309 -6.29 -18.30 7.87
C THR A 309 -5.90 -16.87 8.30
N LEU A 310 -5.24 -16.11 7.43
CA LEU A 310 -4.84 -14.74 7.73
C LEU A 310 -6.05 -13.79 7.82
N LEU A 311 -7.05 -13.93 6.94
CA LEU A 311 -8.25 -13.11 7.01
C LEU A 311 -9.08 -13.42 8.28
N ALA A 312 -9.19 -14.70 8.65
CA ALA A 312 -9.83 -15.13 9.89
C ALA A 312 -9.11 -14.54 11.11
N LEU A 313 -7.77 -14.57 11.13
CA LEU A 313 -6.97 -13.94 12.18
C LEU A 313 -7.23 -12.43 12.24
N LEU A 314 -7.21 -11.74 11.10
CA LEU A 314 -7.44 -10.30 11.05
C LEU A 314 -8.84 -9.95 11.56
N SER A 315 -9.89 -10.60 11.03
CA SER A 315 -11.29 -10.34 11.43
C SER A 315 -11.54 -10.61 12.91
N ARG A 316 -11.01 -11.71 13.47
CA ARG A 316 -11.15 -12.06 14.90
C ARG A 316 -10.49 -11.05 15.84
N THR A 317 -9.36 -10.48 15.43
CA THR A 317 -8.57 -9.54 16.24
C THR A 317 -8.98 -8.08 16.00
N THR A 318 -10.04 -7.83 15.22
CA THR A 318 -10.53 -6.46 14.92
C THR A 318 -11.70 -6.09 15.83
N ALA A 319 -11.67 -4.89 16.40
CA ALA A 319 -12.84 -4.33 17.07
C ALA A 319 -14.00 -4.14 16.08
N LYS A 320 -15.23 -4.42 16.51
CA LYS A 320 -16.41 -4.39 15.63
C LYS A 320 -16.82 -2.98 15.17
N SER A 321 -16.34 -1.92 15.81
CA SER A 321 -16.64 -0.54 15.44
C SER A 321 -15.46 0.40 15.70
N PHE A 322 -15.36 1.45 14.88
CA PHE A 322 -14.45 2.56 15.09
C PHE A 322 -15.00 3.48 16.20
N PRO A 323 -14.21 3.80 17.24
CA PRO A 323 -14.73 4.40 18.48
C PRO A 323 -15.20 5.87 18.39
N LEU A 324 -15.02 6.57 17.26
CA LEU A 324 -15.33 8.00 17.18
C LEU A 324 -16.83 8.39 17.20
N LEU A 325 -17.76 7.44 17.12
CA LEU A 325 -19.17 7.77 16.81
C LEU A 325 -20.25 7.32 17.80
N GLU A 326 -19.89 6.64 18.89
CA GLU A 326 -20.88 6.24 19.91
C GLU A 326 -20.97 7.23 21.10
N ALA A 327 -20.14 8.28 21.14
CA ALA A 327 -20.03 9.20 22.29
C ALA A 327 -21.13 10.28 22.39
N LYS A 328 -22.34 10.07 21.84
CA LYS A 328 -23.47 11.01 22.04
C LYS A 328 -24.72 10.42 22.69
N ASP A 329 -24.82 9.10 22.82
CA ASP A 329 -25.93 8.48 23.55
C ASP A 329 -25.43 7.85 24.86
N GLU A 330 -25.40 8.64 25.93
CA GLU A 330 -25.06 8.23 27.30
C GLU A 330 -25.98 7.15 27.91
N SER A 331 -26.95 6.63 27.15
CA SER A 331 -28.01 5.75 27.68
C SER A 331 -27.89 4.27 27.32
N GLN A 332 -26.90 3.84 26.54
CA GLN A 332 -26.66 2.42 26.29
C GLN A 332 -25.17 2.07 26.29
N SER A 333 -24.57 1.98 27.47
CA SER A 333 -23.29 1.28 27.67
C SER A 333 -23.49 -0.23 27.48
N LYS A 334 -23.72 -0.69 26.25
CA LYS A 334 -23.39 -2.08 25.90
C LYS A 334 -21.87 -2.13 25.84
N SER A 335 -21.28 -2.87 26.77
CA SER A 335 -19.84 -3.15 26.79
C SER A 335 -19.38 -3.50 25.37
N ILE A 336 -18.54 -2.65 24.77
CA ILE A 336 -17.82 -2.98 23.54
C ILE A 336 -17.09 -4.29 23.85
N SER A 337 -17.51 -5.40 23.24
CA SER A 337 -16.86 -6.70 23.43
C SER A 337 -15.47 -6.58 22.80
N THR A 338 -14.47 -6.25 23.60
CA THR A 338 -13.11 -6.16 23.11
C THR A 338 -12.58 -7.57 22.83
N PRO A 339 -11.87 -7.80 21.72
CA PRO A 339 -11.31 -9.12 21.42
C PRO A 339 -10.22 -9.46 22.45
N GLU A 340 -10.20 -10.71 22.91
CA GLU A 340 -9.22 -11.23 23.87
C GLU A 340 -7.83 -11.32 23.22
N LEU A 341 -7.74 -11.85 21.98
CA LEU A 341 -6.52 -11.83 21.17
C LEU A 341 -6.41 -10.52 20.38
N ARG A 342 -5.29 -9.82 20.50
CA ARG A 342 -5.00 -8.57 19.77
C ARG A 342 -3.67 -8.63 19.06
N LEU A 343 -3.61 -7.99 17.90
CA LEU A 343 -2.39 -7.87 17.11
C LEU A 343 -1.81 -6.47 17.28
N SER A 344 -0.50 -6.40 17.51
CA SER A 344 0.24 -5.15 17.40
C SER A 344 0.14 -4.59 15.97
N TYR A 345 0.31 -3.28 15.84
CA TYR A 345 0.39 -2.60 14.56
C TYR A 345 1.47 -3.20 13.66
N GLU A 346 2.64 -3.54 14.20
CA GLU A 346 3.73 -4.20 13.45
C GLU A 346 3.26 -5.53 12.85
N THR A 347 2.62 -6.38 13.66
CA THR A 347 2.13 -7.69 13.23
C THR A 347 1.09 -7.54 12.13
N VAL A 348 0.16 -6.58 12.27
CA VAL A 348 -0.86 -6.30 11.24
C VAL A 348 -0.20 -5.86 9.94
N MET A 349 0.78 -4.96 9.98
CA MET A 349 1.49 -4.52 8.78
C MET A 349 2.30 -5.64 8.12
N LYS A 350 2.89 -6.56 8.91
CA LYS A 350 3.53 -7.76 8.36
C LYS A 350 2.53 -8.69 7.66
N ILE A 351 1.34 -8.89 8.25
CA ILE A 351 0.26 -9.65 7.58
C ILE A 351 -0.15 -8.97 6.28
N TYR A 352 -0.32 -7.64 6.27
CA TYR A 352 -0.60 -6.90 5.03
C TYR A 352 0.53 -7.03 4.02
N GLY A 353 1.80 -7.01 4.44
CA GLY A 353 2.97 -7.28 3.60
C GLY A 353 2.96 -8.66 2.95
N ILE A 354 2.63 -9.70 3.72
CA ILE A 354 2.47 -11.07 3.21
C ILE A 354 1.30 -11.12 2.21
N TYR A 355 0.15 -10.58 2.61
CA TYR A 355 -1.06 -10.66 1.83
C TYR A 355 -0.98 -9.88 0.51
N LEU A 356 -0.47 -8.65 0.54
CA LEU A 356 -0.34 -7.80 -0.65
C LEU A 356 0.59 -8.45 -1.68
N SER A 357 1.71 -9.03 -1.23
CA SER A 357 2.74 -9.53 -2.14
C SER A 357 2.32 -10.85 -2.79
N LEU A 358 1.61 -11.72 -2.05
CA LEU A 358 1.04 -12.95 -2.58
C LEU A 358 -0.17 -12.68 -3.49
N ALA A 359 -1.10 -11.80 -3.10
CA ALA A 359 -2.30 -11.49 -3.88
C ALA A 359 -2.02 -10.66 -5.15
N ASN A 360 -0.91 -9.92 -5.20
CA ASN A 360 -0.47 -9.17 -6.38
C ASN A 360 0.71 -9.84 -7.10
N CYS A 361 1.05 -11.09 -6.77
CA CYS A 361 2.18 -11.79 -7.40
C CYS A 361 1.92 -11.97 -8.91
N PRO A 362 2.88 -11.60 -9.80
CA PRO A 362 2.75 -11.79 -11.24
C PRO A 362 2.58 -13.25 -11.60
N ILE A 363 1.67 -13.57 -12.53
CA ILE A 363 1.36 -14.95 -12.95
C ILE A 363 2.60 -15.71 -13.42
N THR A 364 3.59 -15.05 -14.02
CA THR A 364 4.85 -15.66 -14.48
C THR A 364 5.77 -16.17 -13.36
N LEU A 365 5.54 -15.72 -12.13
CA LEU A 365 6.23 -16.19 -10.93
C LEU A 365 5.44 -17.32 -10.24
N ILE A 366 4.15 -17.46 -10.56
CA ILE A 366 3.32 -18.54 -10.05
C ILE A 366 3.47 -19.74 -10.99
N LEU A 367 3.88 -20.89 -10.46
CA LEU A 367 3.99 -22.15 -11.21
C LEU A 367 2.60 -22.78 -11.42
N VAL A 368 1.63 -22.02 -11.94
CA VAL A 368 0.30 -22.54 -12.29
C VAL A 368 0.35 -23.15 -13.69
N ASP A 369 -0.16 -24.37 -13.82
CA ASP A 369 -0.42 -24.95 -15.12
C ASP A 369 -1.60 -24.20 -15.77
N LYS A 370 -1.29 -23.30 -16.73
CA LYS A 370 -2.33 -22.53 -17.45
C LYS A 370 -3.40 -23.44 -18.08
N VAL A 371 -3.05 -24.70 -18.31
CA VAL A 371 -3.93 -25.72 -18.89
C VAL A 371 -5.05 -26.12 -17.91
N SER A 372 -4.80 -26.17 -16.59
CA SER A 372 -5.79 -26.68 -15.62
C SER A 372 -6.98 -25.75 -15.41
N LEU A 373 -6.80 -24.43 -15.53
CA LEU A 373 -7.89 -23.45 -15.48
C LEU A 373 -8.66 -23.37 -16.80
N SER A 374 -7.99 -23.61 -17.94
CA SER A 374 -8.63 -23.59 -19.27
C SER A 374 -9.47 -24.84 -19.57
N LEU A 375 -9.36 -25.90 -18.76
CA LEU A 375 -10.07 -27.17 -18.96
C LEU A 375 -11.46 -27.18 -18.30
N ASP A 376 -11.76 -26.27 -17.37
CA ASP A 376 -13.07 -26.15 -16.76
C ASP A 376 -13.92 -25.12 -17.50
N ILE A 377 -14.75 -25.60 -18.42
CA ILE A 377 -15.68 -24.82 -19.26
C ILE A 377 -16.70 -24.00 -18.43
N THR A 378 -16.80 -24.27 -17.12
CA THR A 378 -17.69 -23.54 -16.19
C THR A 378 -16.99 -22.41 -15.44
N THR A 379 -15.65 -22.36 -15.44
CA THR A 379 -14.92 -21.23 -14.86
C THR A 379 -15.04 -20.02 -15.78
N PRO A 380 -15.50 -18.85 -15.28
CA PRO A 380 -15.51 -17.63 -16.07
C PRO A 380 -14.10 -17.32 -16.56
N GLU A 381 -13.96 -16.92 -17.82
CA GLU A 381 -12.67 -16.52 -18.44
C GLU A 381 -11.94 -15.43 -17.63
N ASP A 382 -12.67 -14.68 -16.80
CA ASP A 382 -12.18 -13.56 -15.98
C ASP A 382 -11.60 -13.97 -14.59
N THR A 383 -11.63 -15.26 -14.23
CA THR A 383 -11.18 -15.72 -12.90
C THR A 383 -9.66 -15.71 -12.75
N SER A 384 -9.17 -15.18 -11.62
CA SER A 384 -7.74 -15.10 -11.35
C SER A 384 -7.10 -16.49 -11.18
N PRO A 385 -5.99 -16.81 -11.86
CA PRO A 385 -5.22 -18.03 -11.58
C PRO A 385 -4.52 -17.98 -10.21
N ASN A 386 -4.38 -16.78 -9.63
CA ASN A 386 -3.80 -16.59 -8.31
C ASN A 386 -4.86 -16.87 -7.23
N ILE A 387 -4.62 -17.92 -6.43
CA ILE A 387 -5.50 -18.39 -5.35
C ILE A 387 -5.83 -17.29 -4.33
N TYR A 388 -4.88 -16.41 -4.02
CA TYR A 388 -5.09 -15.31 -3.06
C TYR A 388 -6.03 -14.24 -3.64
N SER A 389 -5.84 -13.85 -4.90
CA SER A 389 -6.74 -12.89 -5.55
C SER A 389 -8.12 -13.49 -5.79
N HIS A 390 -8.19 -14.78 -6.14
CA HIS A 390 -9.44 -15.51 -6.33
C HIS A 390 -10.24 -15.61 -5.02
N PHE A 391 -9.57 -15.88 -3.89
CA PHE A 391 -10.20 -15.87 -2.58
C PHE A 391 -10.85 -14.52 -2.24
N LEU A 392 -10.18 -13.40 -2.55
CA LEU A 392 -10.74 -12.05 -2.35
C LEU A 392 -11.97 -11.77 -3.22
N GLU A 393 -11.94 -12.24 -4.46
CA GLU A 393 -13.05 -12.11 -5.39
C GLU A 393 -14.31 -12.81 -4.87
N LEU A 394 -14.14 -13.98 -4.22
CA LEU A 394 -15.23 -14.79 -3.67
C LEU A 394 -15.61 -14.44 -2.22
N LEU A 395 -14.94 -13.48 -1.59
CA LEU A 395 -15.18 -13.14 -0.19
C LEU A 395 -16.62 -12.65 0.01
N ASP A 396 -17.34 -13.21 0.99
CA ASP A 396 -18.70 -12.76 1.31
C ASP A 396 -18.67 -11.47 2.14
N ILE A 397 -18.71 -10.35 1.42
CA ILE A 397 -18.81 -8.99 1.98
C ILE A 397 -20.23 -8.66 2.43
N THR A 398 -21.24 -9.37 1.91
CA THR A 398 -22.65 -9.13 2.26
C THR A 398 -23.00 -9.64 3.65
N ARG A 399 -22.15 -10.50 4.23
CA ARG A 399 -22.25 -10.93 5.63
C ARG A 399 -22.13 -9.72 6.57
N GLU A 400 -23.09 -9.61 7.48
CA GLU A 400 -23.17 -8.53 8.48
C GLU A 400 -21.86 -8.38 9.27
N GLY A 401 -21.32 -7.16 9.30
CA GLY A 401 -20.08 -6.81 10.01
C GLY A 401 -18.75 -7.15 9.30
N SER A 402 -18.78 -7.89 8.17
CA SER A 402 -17.57 -8.23 7.41
C SER A 402 -16.88 -6.98 6.86
N PHE A 403 -17.63 -6.14 6.16
CA PHE A 403 -17.15 -4.85 5.65
C PHE A 403 -16.76 -3.88 6.77
N ASP A 404 -17.52 -3.81 7.87
CA ASP A 404 -17.26 -2.90 8.98
C ASP A 404 -15.92 -3.17 9.68
N SER A 405 -15.56 -4.45 9.84
CA SER A 405 -14.27 -4.85 10.42
C SER A 405 -13.09 -4.40 9.56
N LEU A 406 -13.17 -4.65 8.25
CA LEU A 406 -12.17 -4.21 7.28
C LEU A 406 -12.08 -2.68 7.24
N ASN A 407 -13.24 -2.02 7.13
CA ASN A 407 -13.37 -0.57 7.09
C ASN A 407 -12.72 0.09 8.31
N THR A 408 -13.01 -0.42 9.51
CA THR A 408 -12.47 0.12 10.77
C THR A 408 -10.95 0.14 10.78
N ARG A 409 -10.29 -0.95 10.37
CA ARG A 409 -8.82 -1.02 10.34
C ARG A 409 -8.22 -0.08 9.30
N LEU A 410 -8.72 -0.12 8.08
CA LEU A 410 -8.18 0.68 6.98
C LEU A 410 -8.38 2.18 7.23
N VAL A 411 -9.57 2.58 7.72
CA VAL A 411 -9.86 3.97 8.07
C VAL A 411 -8.95 4.47 9.18
N SER A 412 -8.71 3.67 10.22
CA SER A 412 -7.84 4.06 11.34
C SER A 412 -6.42 4.38 10.88
N GLN A 413 -5.85 3.54 10.01
CA GLN A 413 -4.53 3.76 9.45
C GLN A 413 -4.49 4.97 8.51
N LEU A 414 -5.48 5.10 7.61
CA LEU A 414 -5.58 6.24 6.70
C LEU A 414 -5.77 7.56 7.46
N ALA A 415 -6.48 7.56 8.59
CA ALA A 415 -6.64 8.73 9.46
C ALA A 415 -5.30 9.18 10.09
N ALA A 416 -4.49 8.24 10.59
CA ALA A 416 -3.16 8.58 11.11
C ALA A 416 -2.23 9.09 10.01
N ILE A 417 -2.25 8.46 8.82
CA ILE A 417 -1.46 8.91 7.66
C ILE A 417 -1.92 10.30 7.20
N PHE A 418 -3.24 10.56 7.18
CA PHE A 418 -3.79 11.88 6.87
C PHE A 418 -3.30 12.93 7.87
N ASN A 419 -3.45 12.69 9.17
CA ASN A 419 -2.99 13.61 10.22
C ASN A 419 -1.51 13.92 10.09
N TYR A 420 -0.69 12.88 9.84
CA TYR A 420 0.73 13.04 9.59
C TYR A 420 1.02 13.99 8.42
N TYR A 421 0.43 13.75 7.25
CA TYR A 421 0.66 14.60 6.10
C TYR A 421 0.12 16.01 6.32
N TYR A 422 -1.05 16.14 6.96
CA TYR A 422 -1.67 17.43 7.27
C TYR A 422 -0.78 18.31 8.14
N GLU A 423 -0.07 17.73 9.11
CA GLU A 423 0.85 18.44 10.00
C GLU A 423 2.27 18.58 9.43
N LEU A 424 2.60 17.88 8.34
CA LEU A 424 3.93 17.88 7.74
C LEU A 424 4.33 19.26 7.19
N SER A 425 3.38 19.99 6.61
CA SER A 425 3.59 21.31 6.01
C SER A 425 2.34 22.17 6.18
N PRO A 426 2.46 23.50 6.32
CA PRO A 426 1.30 24.37 6.40
C PRO A 426 0.49 24.32 5.09
N ASP A 427 -0.83 24.30 5.25
CA ASP A 427 -1.81 24.53 4.19
C ASP A 427 -1.74 25.99 3.72
N ILE A 428 -1.23 26.21 2.51
CA ILE A 428 -1.03 27.56 1.96
C ILE A 428 -2.36 28.27 1.74
N LEU A 429 -3.43 27.53 1.44
CA LEU A 429 -4.74 28.11 1.23
C LEU A 429 -5.30 28.68 2.54
N ARG A 430 -5.05 28.03 3.69
CA ARG A 430 -5.37 28.62 4.99
C ARG A 430 -4.68 29.96 5.21
N HIS A 431 -3.41 30.10 4.79
CA HIS A 431 -2.68 31.36 4.90
C HIS A 431 -3.26 32.42 3.97
N SER A 432 -3.50 32.11 2.69
CA SER A 432 -4.07 33.08 1.74
C SER A 432 -5.47 33.55 2.16
N LEU A 433 -6.34 32.64 2.62
CA LEU A 433 -7.69 32.97 3.07
C LEU A 433 -7.73 33.79 4.37
N ARG A 434 -6.77 33.60 5.28
CA ARG A 434 -6.64 34.42 6.50
C ARG A 434 -6.20 35.86 6.21
N HIS A 435 -5.53 36.07 5.07
CA HIS A 435 -4.98 37.37 4.68
C HIS A 435 -5.69 38.03 3.49
N SER A 436 -6.80 37.47 3.00
CA SER A 436 -7.48 37.94 1.78
C SER A 436 -8.37 39.17 1.98
N SER A 437 -8.82 39.49 3.21
CA SER A 437 -9.58 40.73 3.47
C SER A 437 -9.36 41.31 4.87
N PHE A 438 -9.40 42.65 4.97
CA PHE A 438 -9.28 43.38 6.25
C PHE A 438 -10.40 43.00 7.26
N LEU A 439 -11.63 42.81 6.77
CA LEU A 439 -12.76 42.37 7.60
C LEU A 439 -12.63 40.90 8.01
N GLY A 440 -12.15 40.03 7.12
CA GLY A 440 -11.83 38.64 7.45
C GLY A 440 -10.72 38.53 8.51
N TRP A 441 -9.69 39.36 8.40
CA TRP A 441 -8.62 39.45 9.39
C TRP A 441 -9.12 39.93 10.77
N ILE A 442 -9.96 40.98 10.82
CA ILE A 442 -10.54 41.50 12.09
C ILE A 442 -11.52 40.52 12.73
N THR A 443 -12.28 39.79 11.91
CA THR A 443 -13.32 38.87 12.40
C THR A 443 -12.79 37.45 12.62
N GLY A 444 -11.50 37.20 12.38
CA GLY A 444 -10.93 35.85 12.39
C GLY A 444 -11.62 34.91 11.40
N ASN A 445 -12.16 35.45 10.30
CA ASN A 445 -12.99 34.76 9.32
C ASN A 445 -14.27 34.09 9.88
N THR A 446 -14.69 34.42 11.11
CA THR A 446 -15.95 33.89 11.71
C THR A 446 -17.21 34.37 11.01
N LEU A 447 -17.14 35.52 10.31
CA LEU A 447 -18.22 36.07 9.49
C LEU A 447 -18.05 35.75 8.00
N SER A 448 -16.96 35.08 7.60
CA SER A 448 -16.78 34.65 6.20
C SER A 448 -17.66 33.43 5.94
N THR A 449 -18.34 33.40 4.80
CA THR A 449 -19.24 32.33 4.36
C THR A 449 -18.56 30.98 4.10
N GLY A 450 -17.22 30.90 4.18
CA GLY A 450 -16.45 29.69 3.85
C GLY A 450 -16.27 28.73 5.02
N GLY A 451 -16.94 27.57 4.97
CA GLY A 451 -16.79 26.48 5.95
C GLY A 451 -15.39 25.84 6.00
N TYR A 452 -14.51 26.17 5.05
CA TYR A 452 -13.17 25.58 4.95
C TYR A 452 -12.27 25.90 6.14
N LEU A 453 -12.35 27.12 6.68
CA LEU A 453 -11.53 27.53 7.83
C LEU A 453 -12.14 27.13 9.18
N SER A 454 -13.45 26.90 9.24
CA SER A 454 -14.17 26.59 10.49
C SER A 454 -14.05 25.13 10.90
N ILE A 455 -13.85 24.21 9.95
CA ILE A 455 -13.67 22.79 10.20
C ILE A 455 -12.17 22.47 10.24
N ASP A 456 -11.67 21.98 11.37
CA ASP A 456 -10.34 21.36 11.40
C ASP A 456 -10.47 19.85 11.28
N THR A 457 -10.24 19.30 10.09
CA THR A 457 -10.38 17.87 9.79
C THR A 457 -9.63 16.97 10.78
N THR A 458 -8.44 17.38 11.22
CA THR A 458 -7.62 16.58 12.16
C THR A 458 -8.25 16.51 13.54
N ILE A 459 -8.90 17.58 13.99
CA ILE A 459 -9.51 17.68 15.32
C ILE A 459 -10.95 17.17 15.30
N THR A 460 -11.73 17.48 14.25
CA THR A 460 -13.18 17.24 14.25
C THR A 460 -13.60 15.97 13.51
N VAL A 461 -12.73 15.40 12.67
CA VAL A 461 -13.08 14.24 11.82
C VAL A 461 -12.17 13.05 12.07
N THR A 462 -10.87 13.29 12.17
CA THR A 462 -9.83 12.24 12.21
C THR A 462 -9.06 12.23 13.54
N SER A 463 -9.65 12.82 14.58
CA SER A 463 -9.03 12.98 15.89
C SER A 463 -8.99 11.67 16.66
N PHE A 464 -7.79 11.25 17.03
CA PHE A 464 -7.59 10.16 18.00
C PHE A 464 -7.75 10.63 19.45
N SER A 465 -7.91 11.94 19.70
CA SER A 465 -7.92 12.54 21.05
C SER A 465 -9.29 12.57 21.73
N GLU A 466 -10.39 12.47 20.97
CA GLU A 466 -11.76 12.39 21.51
C GLU A 466 -12.20 10.95 21.83
N VAL A 467 -11.43 9.97 21.34
CA VAL A 467 -11.54 8.59 21.80
C VAL A 467 -10.87 8.57 23.17
N THR A 468 -11.58 8.17 24.22
CA THR A 468 -10.91 7.66 25.42
C THR A 468 -10.12 6.46 24.95
N LEU A 469 -8.85 6.70 24.59
CA LEU A 469 -7.88 5.68 24.23
C LEU A 469 -7.73 4.86 25.50
N ASP A 470 -8.56 3.83 25.60
CA ASP A 470 -8.38 2.81 26.61
C ASP A 470 -6.99 2.23 26.29
N PRO A 471 -5.99 2.34 27.20
CA PRO A 471 -4.68 1.74 26.98
C PRO A 471 -4.76 0.22 26.72
N VAL A 472 -5.95 -0.36 26.89
CA VAL A 472 -6.31 -1.73 26.59
C VAL A 472 -6.47 -2.01 25.08
N ASP A 473 -6.75 -1.05 24.18
CA ASP A 473 -6.71 -1.26 22.70
C ASP A 473 -5.38 -0.81 22.07
N PRO A 474 -4.37 -1.72 21.98
CA PRO A 474 -3.03 -1.37 21.54
C PRO A 474 -2.98 -0.93 20.08
N PHE A 475 -3.88 -1.42 19.21
CA PHE A 475 -3.75 -1.18 17.78
C PHE A 475 -3.99 0.29 17.40
N LEU A 476 -5.09 0.89 17.86
CA LEU A 476 -5.39 2.30 17.54
C LEU A 476 -4.37 3.26 18.15
N TYR A 477 -3.93 2.96 19.37
CA TYR A 477 -2.88 3.71 20.04
C TYR A 477 -1.55 3.63 19.28
N GLU A 478 -1.13 2.42 18.90
CA GLU A 478 0.11 2.20 18.15
C GLU A 478 0.05 2.84 16.76
N VAL A 479 -1.09 2.79 16.07
CA VAL A 479 -1.28 3.46 14.78
C VAL A 479 -1.04 4.97 14.89
N ASP A 480 -1.68 5.68 15.83
CA ASP A 480 -1.44 7.11 16.02
C ASP A 480 -0.01 7.38 16.53
N LEU A 481 0.52 6.52 17.40
CA LEU A 481 1.88 6.66 17.90
C LEU A 481 2.94 6.56 16.79
N TYR A 482 2.85 5.54 15.92
CA TYR A 482 3.88 5.21 14.94
C TYR A 482 3.70 5.96 13.62
N GLU A 483 2.50 5.97 13.03
CA GLU A 483 2.26 6.61 11.73
C GLU A 483 2.17 8.13 11.82
N HIS A 484 1.72 8.66 12.96
CA HIS A 484 1.56 10.10 13.15
C HIS A 484 2.63 10.70 14.07
N ARG A 485 2.59 10.40 15.38
CA ARG A 485 3.38 11.15 16.39
C ARG A 485 4.90 10.92 16.28
N LYS A 486 5.36 9.66 16.25
CA LYS A 486 6.79 9.31 16.16
C LYS A 486 7.37 9.80 14.83
N ARG A 487 6.67 9.53 13.72
CA ARG A 487 7.08 9.99 12.39
C ARG A 487 7.25 11.51 12.32
N LEU A 488 6.29 12.28 12.86
CA LEU A 488 6.39 13.74 12.90
C LEU A 488 7.57 14.24 13.76
N LYS A 489 7.83 13.59 14.91
CA LYS A 489 8.99 13.91 15.76
C LYS A 489 10.32 13.70 15.02
N TYR A 490 10.45 12.61 14.26
CA TYR A 490 11.66 12.33 13.47
C TYR A 490 11.88 13.39 12.40
N VAL A 491 10.83 13.81 11.69
CA VAL A 491 10.95 14.74 10.55
C VAL A 491 11.21 16.19 10.96
N LYS A 492 10.72 16.63 12.13
CA LYS A 492 11.04 17.97 12.66
C LYS A 492 12.55 18.20 12.88
N SER A 493 13.37 17.13 12.85
CA SER A 493 14.84 17.20 12.89
C SER A 493 15.54 17.22 11.50
N GLY A 494 14.80 17.02 10.39
CA GLY A 494 15.36 16.93 9.03
C GLY A 494 14.28 16.94 7.93
N SER A 495 13.60 18.08 7.76
CA SER A 495 12.32 18.23 7.02
C SER A 495 12.38 18.00 5.51
N ASP A 496 13.56 17.97 4.88
CA ASP A 496 13.71 17.86 3.42
C ASP A 496 14.16 16.47 2.93
N SER A 497 14.12 15.47 3.82
CA SER A 497 14.51 14.09 3.49
C SER A 497 13.41 13.29 2.79
N GLU A 498 13.78 12.37 1.88
CA GLU A 498 12.86 11.40 1.27
C GLU A 498 12.12 10.55 2.33
N VAL A 499 12.82 10.22 3.42
CA VAL A 499 12.29 9.45 4.55
C VAL A 499 11.05 10.11 5.17
N ALA A 500 10.99 11.44 5.16
CA ALA A 500 9.84 12.17 5.69
C ALA A 500 8.54 11.84 4.95
N VAL A 501 8.60 11.74 3.63
CA VAL A 501 7.38 11.60 2.82
C VAL A 501 7.02 10.16 2.50
N ARG A 502 7.94 9.20 2.66
CA ARG A 502 7.71 7.78 2.35
C ARG A 502 6.53 7.20 3.14
N SER A 503 5.48 6.70 2.48
CA SER A 503 4.30 6.12 3.13
C SER A 503 4.05 4.65 2.73
N PRO A 504 4.78 3.69 3.34
CA PRO A 504 4.67 2.26 3.02
C PRO A 504 3.30 1.68 3.42
N SER A 505 2.68 2.17 4.50
CA SER A 505 1.34 1.75 4.92
C SER A 505 0.28 2.10 3.88
N TYR A 506 0.34 3.31 3.31
CA TYR A 506 -0.58 3.70 2.24
C TYR A 506 -0.47 2.79 1.03
N LEU A 507 0.74 2.39 0.64
CA LEU A 507 0.95 1.47 -0.49
C LEU A 507 0.31 0.10 -0.20
N ALA A 508 0.51 -0.45 1.00
CA ALA A 508 -0.08 -1.72 1.40
C ALA A 508 -1.63 -1.68 1.39
N ILE A 509 -2.20 -0.63 1.97
CA ILE A 509 -3.66 -0.41 2.00
C ILE A 509 -4.21 -0.27 0.57
N THR A 510 -3.55 0.51 -0.28
CA THR A 510 -4.02 0.76 -1.64
C THR A 510 -3.97 -0.51 -2.50
N PHE A 511 -2.95 -1.36 -2.34
CA PHE A 511 -2.91 -2.69 -2.96
C PHE A 511 -4.05 -3.59 -2.50
N GLN A 512 -4.37 -3.57 -1.20
CA GLN A 512 -5.46 -4.37 -0.67
C GLN A 512 -6.81 -3.93 -1.24
N ILE A 513 -7.10 -2.62 -1.26
CA ILE A 513 -8.32 -2.08 -1.86
C ILE A 513 -8.37 -2.44 -3.35
N PHE A 514 -7.25 -2.29 -4.08
CA PHE A 514 -7.17 -2.62 -5.50
C PHE A 514 -7.57 -4.06 -5.81
N GLN A 515 -7.10 -5.02 -5.01
CA GLN A 515 -7.48 -6.43 -5.15
C GLN A 515 -8.94 -6.68 -4.76
N LEU A 516 -9.41 -6.07 -3.68
CA LEU A 516 -10.81 -6.16 -3.24
C LEU A 516 -11.81 -5.59 -4.25
N LEU A 517 -11.40 -4.66 -5.13
CA LEU A 517 -12.26 -4.18 -6.22
C LEU A 517 -12.62 -5.25 -7.26
N ARG A 518 -12.00 -6.46 -7.23
CA ARG A 518 -12.50 -7.60 -8.03
C ARG A 518 -13.83 -8.12 -7.49
N ASN A 519 -14.07 -7.94 -6.20
CA ASN A 519 -15.33 -8.27 -5.56
C ASN A 519 -16.37 -7.16 -5.81
N LYS A 520 -17.46 -7.51 -6.49
CA LYS A 520 -18.53 -6.56 -6.83
C LYS A 520 -19.27 -6.03 -5.60
N ALA A 521 -19.47 -6.86 -4.58
CA ALA A 521 -20.13 -6.45 -3.35
C ALA A 521 -19.27 -5.45 -2.57
N PHE A 522 -17.97 -5.72 -2.43
CA PHE A 522 -17.02 -4.75 -1.87
C PHE A 522 -17.05 -3.43 -2.64
N THR A 523 -16.96 -3.48 -3.97
CA THR A 523 -16.90 -2.28 -4.81
C THR A 523 -18.15 -1.41 -4.63
N LYS A 524 -19.32 -2.05 -4.57
CA LYS A 524 -20.58 -1.35 -4.30
C LYS A 524 -20.53 -0.65 -2.94
N GLU A 525 -20.24 -1.40 -1.87
CA GLU A 525 -20.17 -0.85 -0.50
C GLU A 525 -19.13 0.26 -0.38
N PHE A 526 -17.94 0.07 -0.94
CA PHE A 526 -16.85 1.04 -0.94
C PHE A 526 -17.27 2.41 -1.51
N ILE A 527 -18.10 2.42 -2.55
CA ILE A 527 -18.59 3.66 -3.18
C ILE A 527 -19.85 4.20 -2.51
N SER A 528 -20.73 3.32 -2.01
CA SER A 528 -22.05 3.69 -1.48
C SER A 528 -22.07 4.08 0.01
N GLN A 529 -20.93 4.08 0.71
CA GLN A 529 -20.87 4.46 2.13
C GLN A 529 -21.45 5.87 2.35
N ASN A 530 -22.65 5.93 2.93
CA ASN A 530 -23.33 7.17 3.28
C ASN A 530 -23.65 7.14 4.79
N GLY A 531 -23.26 8.17 5.53
CA GLY A 531 -23.60 8.30 6.95
C GLY A 531 -22.59 9.11 7.77
N ASP A 532 -22.87 9.24 9.07
CA ASP A 532 -22.06 9.99 10.04
C ASP A 532 -20.63 9.43 10.24
N LYS A 533 -20.36 8.21 9.74
CA LYS A 533 -19.05 7.53 9.77
C LYS A 533 -18.04 8.10 8.76
N ILE A 534 -16.76 7.97 9.07
CA ILE A 534 -15.68 8.24 8.11
C ILE A 534 -15.79 7.22 6.97
N ALA A 535 -16.07 7.69 5.76
CA ALA A 535 -16.09 6.84 4.58
C ALA A 535 -14.65 6.53 4.12
N LEU A 536 -14.36 5.25 3.90
CA LEU A 536 -13.10 4.72 3.41
C LEU A 536 -12.70 5.34 2.08
N PHE A 537 -13.64 5.43 1.14
CA PHE A 537 -13.36 6.01 -0.17
C PHE A 537 -12.91 7.48 -0.05
N ASP A 538 -13.61 8.30 0.74
CA ASP A 538 -13.29 9.72 0.88
C ASP A 538 -11.92 9.94 1.53
N ILE A 539 -11.64 9.24 2.63
CA ILE A 539 -10.35 9.38 3.32
C ILE A 539 -9.20 8.82 2.49
N TRP A 540 -9.41 7.69 1.80
CA TRP A 540 -8.43 7.13 0.88
C TRP A 540 -8.11 8.10 -0.26
N LEU A 541 -9.13 8.70 -0.87
CA LEU A 541 -8.96 9.67 -1.96
C LEU A 541 -8.25 10.93 -1.47
N CYS A 542 -8.58 11.40 -0.27
CA CYS A 542 -7.92 12.52 0.40
C CYS A 542 -6.43 12.23 0.67
N VAL A 543 -6.08 11.08 1.26
CA VAL A 543 -4.68 10.69 1.48
C VAL A 543 -3.94 10.52 0.15
N SER A 544 -4.61 10.00 -0.89
CA SER A 544 -4.04 9.84 -2.23
C SER A 544 -3.53 11.17 -2.77
N LEU A 545 -4.22 12.30 -2.53
CA LEU A 545 -3.74 13.63 -2.93
C LEU A 545 -2.36 13.97 -2.38
N TYR A 546 -2.11 13.67 -1.10
CA TYR A 546 -0.81 13.92 -0.48
C TYR A 546 0.28 13.01 -1.05
N VAL A 547 -0.05 11.75 -1.35
CA VAL A 547 0.89 10.81 -1.96
C VAL A 547 1.24 11.25 -3.38
N HIS A 548 0.25 11.65 -4.18
CA HIS A 548 0.44 12.23 -5.51
C HIS A 548 1.27 13.51 -5.48
N HIS A 549 1.05 14.36 -4.49
CA HIS A 549 1.84 15.58 -4.27
C HIS A 549 3.32 15.27 -4.03
N TYR A 550 3.62 14.23 -3.25
CA TYR A 550 4.98 13.84 -2.88
C TYR A 550 5.59 12.72 -3.72
N GLN A 551 4.95 12.30 -4.81
CA GLN A 551 5.40 11.17 -5.63
C GLN A 551 6.82 11.33 -6.19
N TYR A 552 7.24 12.58 -6.48
CA TYR A 552 8.58 12.88 -7.02
C TYR A 552 9.70 12.74 -5.99
N ARG A 553 9.37 12.72 -4.68
CA ARG A 553 10.35 12.69 -3.59
C ARG A 553 10.65 11.28 -3.09
N SER A 554 9.79 10.31 -3.35
CA SER A 554 9.99 8.93 -2.90
C SER A 554 9.56 7.93 -3.95
N GLY A 555 10.45 6.98 -4.26
CA GLY A 555 10.12 5.87 -5.17
C GLY A 555 8.88 5.10 -4.72
N LEU A 556 8.72 4.91 -3.41
CA LEU A 556 7.56 4.24 -2.84
C LEU A 556 6.26 5.02 -3.06
N ASN A 557 6.28 6.36 -2.94
CA ASN A 557 5.10 7.17 -3.23
C ASN A 557 4.80 7.25 -4.73
N SER A 558 5.81 7.18 -5.60
CA SER A 558 5.61 7.03 -7.05
C SER A 558 4.88 5.72 -7.37
N PHE A 559 5.24 4.61 -6.71
CA PHE A 559 4.48 3.36 -6.79
C PHE A 559 3.07 3.48 -6.20
N GLY A 560 2.92 4.09 -5.02
CA GLY A 560 1.61 4.34 -4.41
C GLY A 560 0.68 5.14 -5.32
N ALA A 561 1.21 6.20 -5.94
CA ALA A 561 0.52 6.99 -6.94
C ALA A 561 0.09 6.13 -8.13
N ARG A 562 0.97 5.25 -8.65
CA ARG A 562 0.63 4.34 -9.75
C ARG A 562 -0.52 3.40 -9.41
N VAL A 563 -0.46 2.71 -8.27
CA VAL A 563 -1.52 1.79 -7.84
C VAL A 563 -2.83 2.54 -7.61
N SER A 564 -2.78 3.74 -7.04
CA SER A 564 -3.98 4.57 -6.86
C SER A 564 -4.60 5.00 -8.19
N LEU A 565 -3.79 5.31 -9.22
CA LEU A 565 -4.28 5.63 -10.56
C LEU A 565 -4.87 4.41 -11.26
N LEU A 566 -4.28 3.22 -11.09
CA LEU A 566 -4.85 1.96 -11.58
C LEU A 566 -6.18 1.64 -10.89
N LEU A 567 -6.29 1.93 -9.60
CA LEU A 567 -7.54 1.82 -8.84
C LEU A 567 -8.59 2.82 -9.37
N MET A 568 -8.22 4.08 -9.63
CA MET A 568 -9.13 5.07 -10.22
C MET A 568 -9.57 4.68 -11.63
N LEU A 569 -8.63 4.25 -12.48
CA LEU A 569 -8.91 3.67 -13.80
C LEU A 569 -9.91 2.52 -13.68
N LYS A 570 -9.84 1.78 -12.57
CA LYS A 570 -10.78 0.72 -12.23
C LYS A 570 -12.19 1.19 -11.94
N LEU A 571 -12.32 2.22 -11.15
CA LEU A 571 -13.62 2.74 -10.79
C LEU A 571 -14.26 3.56 -11.91
N THR A 572 -13.48 4.24 -12.75
CA THR A 572 -13.96 5.15 -13.80
C THR A 572 -14.18 4.49 -15.16
N SER A 573 -13.91 3.20 -15.29
CA SER A 573 -14.11 2.49 -16.55
C SER A 573 -15.59 2.46 -16.96
N SER A 574 -15.87 2.74 -18.24
CA SER A 574 -17.22 2.69 -18.81
C SER A 574 -17.85 1.28 -18.80
N LYS A 575 -17.02 0.23 -18.65
CA LYS A 575 -17.47 -1.16 -18.51
C LYS A 575 -17.77 -1.54 -17.06
N SER A 576 -17.55 -0.63 -16.10
CA SER A 576 -17.73 -0.85 -14.67
C SER A 576 -19.04 -0.25 -14.19
N ASP A 577 -19.81 -1.00 -13.41
CA ASP A 577 -21.04 -0.51 -12.75
C ASP A 577 -20.73 0.56 -11.66
N SER A 578 -19.45 0.77 -11.35
CA SER A 578 -18.96 1.68 -10.30
C SER A 578 -19.13 3.16 -10.65
N ILE A 579 -19.06 3.50 -11.94
CA ILE A 579 -18.98 4.89 -12.40
C ILE A 579 -20.26 5.67 -12.08
N GLU A 580 -21.42 5.01 -12.16
CA GLU A 580 -22.71 5.58 -11.77
C GLU A 580 -22.78 5.87 -10.26
N GLY A 581 -22.24 4.95 -9.45
CA GLY A 581 -22.11 5.15 -8.00
C GLY A 581 -21.21 6.35 -7.68
N LEU A 582 -20.08 6.50 -8.37
CA LEU A 582 -19.19 7.64 -8.20
C LEU A 582 -19.83 8.96 -8.61
N ARG A 583 -20.62 8.98 -9.69
CA ARG A 583 -21.34 10.17 -10.15
C ARG A 583 -22.37 10.64 -9.12
N SER A 584 -23.04 9.72 -8.43
CA SER A 584 -24.05 10.05 -7.41
C SER A 584 -23.44 10.43 -6.05
N ARG A 585 -22.20 10.01 -5.76
CA ARG A 585 -21.50 10.32 -4.51
C ARG A 585 -21.05 11.78 -4.45
N LYS A 586 -21.35 12.43 -3.32
CA LYS A 586 -20.90 13.79 -2.99
C LYS A 586 -19.87 13.75 -1.87
N ILE A 587 -18.77 14.48 -2.03
CA ILE A 587 -17.69 14.62 -1.05
C ILE A 587 -17.71 16.04 -0.51
N ASN A 588 -17.74 16.19 0.80
CA ASN A 588 -17.67 17.49 1.45
C ASN A 588 -16.21 17.98 1.54
N GLU A 589 -15.82 19.00 0.79
CA GLU A 589 -14.46 19.52 0.71
C GLU A 589 -14.00 20.23 2.00
N ASN A 590 -14.94 20.77 2.77
CA ASN A 590 -14.63 21.38 4.07
C ASN A 590 -14.26 20.29 5.10
N LYS A 591 -14.87 19.10 4.97
CA LYS A 591 -14.52 17.91 5.77
C LYS A 591 -13.23 17.27 5.24
N TRP A 592 -13.14 17.01 3.95
CA TRP A 592 -12.04 16.30 3.29
C TRP A 592 -11.18 17.25 2.45
N LYS A 593 -10.21 17.88 3.11
CA LYS A 593 -9.40 18.96 2.53
C LYS A 593 -8.37 18.45 1.54
N LEU A 594 -8.33 19.09 0.37
CA LEU A 594 -7.30 18.87 -0.65
C LEU A 594 -5.89 19.25 -0.12
N CYS A 595 -4.85 18.64 -0.72
CA CYS A 595 -3.47 18.96 -0.38
C CYS A 595 -3.02 20.29 -1.01
N HIS A 596 -2.70 21.28 -0.16
CA HIS A 596 -2.30 22.63 -0.56
C HIS A 596 -0.90 23.05 -0.06
N HIS A 597 0.02 22.10 0.08
CA HIS A 597 1.36 22.38 0.61
C HIS A 597 2.27 23.16 -0.34
N LYS A 598 1.89 23.33 -1.62
CA LYS A 598 2.68 24.05 -2.61
C LYS A 598 1.80 24.67 -3.68
N HIS A 599 2.31 25.74 -4.30
CA HIS A 599 1.70 26.34 -5.49
C HIS A 599 2.02 25.53 -6.77
N PRO A 600 1.13 25.56 -7.78
CA PRO A 600 -0.17 26.23 -7.78
C PRO A 600 -1.24 25.41 -7.02
N VAL A 601 -2.00 26.11 -6.18
CA VAL A 601 -3.06 25.54 -5.33
C VAL A 601 -4.29 25.24 -6.20
N ILE A 602 -5.00 24.15 -5.92
CA ILE A 602 -6.29 23.86 -6.56
C ILE A 602 -7.35 24.70 -5.83
N PRO A 603 -8.13 25.54 -6.52
CA PRO A 603 -9.14 26.37 -5.86
C PRO A 603 -10.26 25.51 -5.26
N LEU A 604 -10.90 26.04 -4.21
CA LEU A 604 -12.12 25.45 -3.66
C LEU A 604 -13.30 25.77 -4.57
N ASP A 605 -14.32 24.91 -4.57
CA ASP A 605 -15.60 25.28 -5.15
C ASP A 605 -16.29 26.31 -4.25
N GLU A 606 -16.29 27.58 -4.67
CA GLU A 606 -16.84 28.70 -3.89
C GLU A 606 -18.37 28.61 -3.71
N ASN A 607 -19.05 27.86 -4.58
CA ASN A 607 -20.51 27.80 -4.66
C ASN A 607 -21.11 26.59 -3.93
N SER A 608 -20.32 25.55 -3.65
CA SER A 608 -20.78 24.33 -2.98
C SER A 608 -19.68 23.70 -2.13
N ALA A 609 -20.00 23.39 -0.87
CA ALA A 609 -19.14 22.58 -0.02
C ALA A 609 -19.06 21.11 -0.47
N GLU A 610 -20.06 20.65 -1.23
CA GLU A 610 -20.17 19.28 -1.71
C GLU A 610 -19.80 19.19 -3.20
N LYS A 611 -18.81 18.37 -3.50
CA LYS A 611 -18.27 18.14 -4.85
C LYS A 611 -18.55 16.70 -5.29
N ASP A 612 -18.88 16.49 -6.56
CA ASP A 612 -19.05 15.15 -7.15
C ASP A 612 -17.74 14.35 -6.98
N ALA A 613 -17.82 13.08 -6.58
CA ALA A 613 -16.61 12.27 -6.39
C ALA A 613 -15.76 12.18 -7.66
N LEU A 614 -16.38 12.16 -8.84
CA LEU A 614 -15.69 12.22 -10.13
C LEU A 614 -14.89 13.53 -10.31
N LEU A 615 -15.45 14.68 -9.92
CA LEU A 615 -14.75 15.97 -9.97
C LEU A 615 -13.60 16.02 -8.94
N TYR A 616 -13.79 15.42 -7.77
CA TYR A 616 -12.73 15.29 -6.77
C TYR A 616 -11.59 14.39 -7.26
N ILE A 617 -11.89 13.33 -8.03
CA ILE A 617 -10.85 12.52 -8.71
C ILE A 617 -10.09 13.40 -9.72
N ILE A 618 -10.75 14.25 -10.50
CA ILE A 618 -10.06 15.18 -11.42
C ILE A 618 -9.07 16.07 -10.65
N ASP A 619 -9.38 16.52 -9.44
CA ASP A 619 -8.44 17.29 -8.61
C ASP A 619 -7.18 16.47 -8.26
N VAL A 620 -7.31 15.15 -8.03
CA VAL A 620 -6.15 14.26 -7.87
C VAL A 620 -5.30 14.19 -9.15
N LEU A 621 -5.93 14.12 -10.31
CA LEU A 621 -5.24 14.11 -11.59
C LEU A 621 -4.53 15.46 -11.83
N GLN A 622 -5.15 16.57 -11.45
CA GLN A 622 -4.51 17.90 -11.50
C GLN A 622 -3.24 17.96 -10.65
N VAL A 623 -3.26 17.42 -9.42
CA VAL A 623 -2.06 17.27 -8.58
C VAL A 623 -1.00 16.49 -9.35
N THR A 624 -1.36 15.36 -9.94
CA THR A 624 -0.44 14.54 -10.74
C THR A 624 0.22 15.33 -11.87
N PHE A 625 -0.55 16.07 -12.67
CA PHE A 625 -0.03 16.86 -13.78
C PHE A 625 0.84 18.04 -13.33
N ARG A 626 0.41 18.77 -12.28
CA ARG A 626 1.13 19.95 -11.76
C ARG A 626 2.48 19.58 -11.14
N TYR A 627 2.59 18.47 -10.44
CA TYR A 627 3.83 18.14 -9.71
C TYR A 627 4.87 17.38 -10.54
N ASN A 628 4.46 16.77 -11.66
CA ASN A 628 5.39 16.24 -12.66
C ASN A 628 6.26 17.32 -13.32
N LEU A 629 5.90 18.61 -13.19
CA LEU A 629 6.63 19.76 -13.78
C LEU A 629 8.02 20.03 -13.17
N SER A 630 8.40 19.34 -12.07
CA SER A 630 9.53 19.79 -11.25
C SER A 630 10.82 18.98 -11.36
N LYS A 631 10.84 17.62 -11.35
CA LYS A 631 12.14 16.88 -11.31
C LYS A 631 12.24 15.49 -11.99
N LYS A 632 11.17 14.85 -12.45
CA LYS A 632 11.22 13.61 -13.28
C LYS A 632 9.82 13.32 -13.83
N LEU A 633 9.67 13.21 -15.16
CA LEU A 633 8.39 12.85 -15.78
C LEU A 633 8.16 11.34 -15.65
N ASP A 634 7.17 10.91 -14.88
CA ASP A 634 6.70 9.53 -14.92
C ASP A 634 5.67 9.38 -16.05
N LEU A 635 6.13 8.93 -17.22
CA LEU A 635 5.31 8.78 -18.42
C LEU A 635 4.15 7.80 -18.21
N GLU A 636 4.34 6.72 -17.45
CA GLU A 636 3.29 5.71 -17.26
C GLU A 636 2.18 6.27 -16.35
N ASN A 637 2.53 6.88 -15.22
CA ASN A 637 1.55 7.53 -14.34
C ASN A 637 0.78 8.63 -15.09
N ALA A 638 1.46 9.40 -15.95
CA ALA A 638 0.82 10.43 -16.76
C ALA A 638 -0.21 9.86 -17.75
N LYS A 639 0.11 8.77 -18.46
CA LYS A 639 -0.82 8.14 -19.41
C LYS A 639 -2.05 7.55 -18.70
N ILE A 640 -1.84 6.90 -17.56
CA ILE A 640 -2.97 6.37 -16.76
C ILE A 640 -3.83 7.54 -16.30
N ALA A 641 -3.24 8.61 -15.77
CA ALA A 641 -3.98 9.79 -15.33
C ALA A 641 -4.78 10.47 -16.47
N LEU A 642 -4.22 10.60 -17.67
CA LEU A 642 -4.94 11.13 -18.84
C LEU A 642 -6.08 10.21 -19.28
N THR A 643 -5.88 8.89 -19.19
CA THR A 643 -6.94 7.92 -19.49
C THR A 643 -8.08 8.02 -18.49
N VAL A 644 -7.80 8.12 -17.19
CA VAL A 644 -8.82 8.32 -16.15
C VAL A 644 -9.59 9.62 -16.40
N LEU A 645 -8.88 10.72 -16.69
CA LEU A 645 -9.52 12.00 -17.02
C LEU A 645 -10.46 11.85 -18.23
N TYR A 646 -9.99 11.22 -19.29
CA TYR A 646 -10.77 11.01 -20.50
C TYR A 646 -12.03 10.16 -20.25
N GLN A 647 -11.93 9.09 -19.45
CA GLN A 647 -13.09 8.26 -19.07
C GLN A 647 -14.13 9.05 -18.26
N ILE A 648 -13.69 9.87 -17.30
CA ILE A 648 -14.58 10.73 -16.51
C ILE A 648 -15.30 11.73 -17.43
N LEU A 649 -14.58 12.34 -18.37
CA LEU A 649 -15.16 13.30 -19.30
C LEU A 649 -16.16 12.64 -20.28
N LEU A 650 -15.91 11.40 -20.72
CA LEU A 650 -16.86 10.64 -21.53
C LEU A 650 -18.16 10.39 -20.75
N GLU A 651 -18.05 10.05 -19.47
CA GLU A 651 -19.23 9.87 -18.60
C GLU A 651 -20.01 11.18 -18.43
N PHE A 652 -19.33 12.30 -18.23
CA PHE A 652 -19.99 13.61 -18.13
C PHE A 652 -20.58 14.09 -19.45
N GLU A 653 -20.02 13.72 -20.59
CA GLU A 653 -20.64 13.99 -21.90
C GLU A 653 -21.95 13.21 -22.06
N ALA A 654 -21.96 11.94 -21.66
CA ALA A 654 -23.16 11.10 -21.72
C ALA A 654 -24.21 11.53 -20.69
N ASN A 655 -23.78 11.88 -19.48
CA ASN A 655 -24.63 12.17 -18.32
C ASN A 655 -24.16 13.44 -17.58
N PRO A 656 -24.44 14.64 -18.13
CA PRO A 656 -24.00 15.90 -17.51
C PRO A 656 -24.59 16.10 -16.11
N THR A 657 -23.75 16.49 -15.14
CA THR A 657 -24.17 16.80 -13.77
C THR A 657 -24.17 18.31 -13.51
N GLU A 658 -24.89 18.74 -12.46
CA GLU A 658 -24.94 20.15 -12.07
C GLU A 658 -23.59 20.69 -11.57
N GLY A 659 -22.77 19.83 -10.95
CA GLY A 659 -21.44 20.19 -10.42
C GLY A 659 -20.46 20.65 -11.50
N LEU A 660 -20.69 20.30 -12.78
CA LEU A 660 -19.90 20.80 -13.91
C LEU A 660 -19.94 22.33 -14.02
N ARG A 661 -21.00 22.98 -13.52
CA ARG A 661 -21.17 24.44 -13.62
C ARG A 661 -20.42 25.23 -12.55
N THR A 662 -19.95 24.58 -11.51
CA THR A 662 -19.25 25.22 -10.38
C THR A 662 -17.78 24.83 -10.31
N TYR A 663 -17.38 23.79 -11.06
CA TYR A 663 -16.01 23.33 -11.13
C TYR A 663 -15.07 24.35 -11.78
N ALA A 664 -13.86 24.52 -11.23
CA ALA A 664 -12.83 25.41 -11.73
C ALA A 664 -12.10 24.86 -12.97
N TRP A 665 -12.78 24.85 -14.12
CA TRP A 665 -12.27 24.28 -15.38
C TRP A 665 -10.99 24.97 -15.89
N ASN A 666 -10.90 26.30 -15.75
CA ASN A 666 -9.74 27.07 -16.17
C ASN A 666 -8.43 26.54 -15.55
N ASP A 667 -8.48 26.13 -14.27
CA ASP A 667 -7.35 25.55 -13.55
C ASP A 667 -6.89 24.21 -14.13
N LEU A 668 -7.84 23.35 -14.51
CA LEU A 668 -7.55 22.09 -15.19
C LEU A 668 -6.87 22.36 -16.54
N TYR A 669 -7.45 23.27 -17.34
CA TYR A 669 -6.93 23.59 -18.66
C TYR A 669 -5.51 24.16 -18.62
N GLN A 670 -5.25 25.09 -17.69
CA GLN A 670 -3.90 25.62 -17.47
C GLN A 670 -2.93 24.51 -17.04
N SER A 671 -3.36 23.59 -16.17
CA SER A 671 -2.55 22.45 -15.75
C SER A 671 -2.16 21.56 -16.93
N LEU A 672 -3.13 21.22 -17.80
CA LEU A 672 -2.91 20.41 -19.00
C LEU A 672 -1.98 21.10 -20.01
N VAL A 673 -2.18 22.40 -20.27
CA VAL A 673 -1.32 23.15 -21.19
C VAL A 673 0.11 23.27 -20.64
N ASN A 674 0.27 23.60 -19.36
CA ASN A 674 1.59 23.67 -18.72
C ASN A 674 2.28 22.31 -18.75
N PHE A 675 1.53 21.23 -18.49
CA PHE A 675 2.02 19.86 -18.58
C PHE A 675 2.45 19.50 -20.02
N MET A 676 1.64 19.82 -21.02
CA MET A 676 1.98 19.61 -22.44
C MET A 676 3.27 20.34 -22.82
N ARG A 677 3.43 21.62 -22.42
CA ARG A 677 4.67 22.39 -22.67
C ARG A 677 5.88 21.78 -21.99
N PHE A 678 5.70 21.19 -20.80
CA PHE A 678 6.78 20.50 -20.09
C PHE A 678 7.17 19.19 -20.79
N ILE A 679 6.19 18.36 -21.18
CA ILE A 679 6.42 17.11 -21.91
C ILE A 679 7.13 17.38 -23.24
N ALA A 680 6.74 18.44 -23.96
CA ALA A 680 7.35 18.82 -25.23
C ALA A 680 8.86 19.16 -25.13
N ARG A 681 9.37 19.47 -23.93
CA ARG A 681 10.80 19.70 -23.67
C ARG A 681 11.58 18.41 -23.36
N SER A 682 10.90 17.28 -23.23
CA SER A 682 11.52 15.99 -22.92
C SER A 682 12.29 15.42 -24.12
N GLN A 683 13.33 14.62 -23.85
CA GLN A 683 14.20 14.02 -24.87
C GLN A 683 13.61 12.75 -25.53
N ASN A 684 12.54 12.17 -25.00
CA ASN A 684 11.92 10.94 -25.52
C ASN A 684 10.74 11.25 -26.46
N GLU A 685 11.01 11.53 -27.74
CA GLU A 685 9.99 11.99 -28.70
C GLU A 685 8.82 11.01 -28.91
N GLU A 686 9.06 9.70 -28.88
CA GLU A 686 8.02 8.70 -29.15
C GLU A 686 7.03 8.57 -27.99
N GLY A 687 7.51 8.50 -26.75
CA GLY A 687 6.64 8.51 -25.56
C GLY A 687 5.88 9.83 -25.39
N VAL A 688 6.50 10.94 -25.80
CA VAL A 688 5.93 12.30 -25.80
C VAL A 688 4.78 12.42 -26.80
N LYS A 689 4.92 11.85 -28.00
CA LYS A 689 3.88 11.90 -29.05
C LYS A 689 2.53 11.43 -28.53
N TYR A 690 2.49 10.25 -27.91
CA TYR A 690 1.24 9.66 -27.41
C TYR A 690 0.59 10.50 -26.31
N LEU A 691 1.38 11.01 -25.36
CA LEU A 691 0.86 11.90 -24.31
C LEU A 691 0.26 13.20 -24.87
N ILE A 692 0.93 13.81 -25.87
CA ILE A 692 0.42 15.02 -26.52
C ILE A 692 -0.90 14.72 -27.24
N GLU A 693 -0.98 13.57 -27.92
CA GLU A 693 -2.20 13.12 -28.60
C GLU A 693 -3.36 12.81 -27.63
N GLU A 694 -3.07 12.21 -26.47
CA GLU A 694 -4.04 12.01 -25.38
C GLU A 694 -4.56 13.34 -24.83
N ILE A 695 -3.70 14.35 -24.61
CA ILE A 695 -4.14 15.68 -24.13
C ILE A 695 -4.99 16.39 -25.21
N PHE A 696 -4.62 16.32 -26.48
CA PHE A 696 -5.48 16.86 -27.54
C PHE A 696 -6.80 16.10 -27.65
N SER A 697 -6.85 14.81 -27.33
CA SER A 697 -8.11 14.05 -27.29
C SER A 697 -9.01 14.54 -26.17
N VAL A 698 -8.43 14.90 -25.01
CA VAL A 698 -9.15 15.57 -23.92
C VAL A 698 -9.70 16.93 -24.38
N PHE A 699 -8.91 17.75 -25.08
CA PHE A 699 -9.41 19.03 -25.62
C PHE A 699 -10.51 18.86 -26.68
N GLU A 700 -10.39 17.87 -27.57
CA GLU A 700 -11.43 17.59 -28.58
C GLU A 700 -12.77 17.20 -27.93
N LEU A 701 -12.71 16.40 -26.86
CA LEU A 701 -13.87 16.00 -26.07
C LEU A 701 -14.47 17.19 -25.31
N LEU A 702 -13.65 18.00 -24.65
CA LEU A 702 -14.09 19.19 -23.93
C LEU A 702 -14.72 20.24 -24.85
N LEU A 703 -14.32 20.31 -26.13
CA LEU A 703 -14.94 21.18 -27.13
C LEU A 703 -16.28 20.66 -27.67
N SER A 704 -16.86 19.60 -27.08
CA SER A 704 -18.13 19.06 -27.57
C SER A 704 -19.32 20.01 -27.33
N PRO A 705 -20.40 19.87 -28.13
CA PRO A 705 -21.60 20.68 -27.96
C PRO A 705 -22.32 20.45 -26.62
N VAL A 706 -22.01 19.35 -25.91
CA VAL A 706 -22.60 19.07 -24.59
C VAL A 706 -21.99 20.01 -23.55
N PHE A 707 -20.66 20.12 -23.52
CA PHE A 707 -19.95 21.02 -22.60
C PHE A 707 -20.18 22.50 -22.93
N ASP A 708 -20.43 22.86 -24.19
CA ASP A 708 -20.79 24.23 -24.56
C ASP A 708 -22.10 24.69 -23.89
N LYS A 709 -23.03 23.77 -23.64
CA LYS A 709 -24.30 24.05 -22.95
C LYS A 709 -24.14 24.16 -21.43
N VAL A 710 -22.97 23.81 -20.89
CA VAL A 710 -22.66 23.96 -19.47
C VAL A 710 -22.22 25.40 -19.23
N ILE A 711 -23.16 26.20 -18.74
CA ILE A 711 -22.94 27.60 -18.39
C ILE A 711 -22.50 27.68 -16.92
N GLU A 712 -21.37 28.35 -16.68
CA GLU A 712 -20.80 28.55 -15.35
C GLU A 712 -21.76 29.34 -14.44
N LYS A 713 -21.90 28.92 -13.18
CA LYS A 713 -22.62 29.68 -12.16
C LYS A 713 -21.68 30.73 -11.57
N SER A 714 -21.87 31.99 -11.96
CA SER A 714 -21.11 33.11 -11.37
C SER A 714 -21.37 33.20 -9.85
N PRO A 715 -20.32 33.31 -9.01
CA PRO A 715 -20.46 33.50 -7.57
C PRO A 715 -21.04 34.89 -7.20
N ASP A 716 -20.97 35.85 -8.13
CA ASP A 716 -21.49 37.20 -7.89
C ASP A 716 -23.00 37.29 -8.15
N PHE A 717 -23.80 37.07 -7.10
CA PHE A 717 -25.24 37.38 -7.12
C PHE A 717 -25.53 38.91 -7.14
N PHE A 718 -24.53 39.77 -6.89
CA PHE A 718 -24.71 41.22 -6.70
C PHE A 718 -24.11 42.13 -7.78
N SER A 719 -23.40 41.60 -8.79
CA SER A 719 -22.89 42.42 -9.88
C SER A 719 -23.96 42.65 -10.95
N LEU A 720 -24.79 43.66 -10.68
CA LEU A 720 -25.62 44.36 -11.68
C LEU A 720 -24.73 44.95 -12.79
N GLY A 721 -24.36 44.15 -13.79
CA GLY A 721 -23.77 44.65 -15.03
C GLY A 721 -22.79 43.68 -15.71
N TYR A 722 -23.26 43.03 -16.77
CA TYR A 722 -22.44 42.47 -17.87
C TYR A 722 -21.24 41.58 -17.48
N HIS A 723 -21.49 40.43 -16.86
CA HIS A 723 -20.67 39.26 -17.16
C HIS A 723 -21.41 38.42 -18.20
N PRO A 724 -20.87 38.26 -19.43
CA PRO A 724 -21.45 37.29 -20.35
C PRO A 724 -21.39 35.93 -19.69
N ALA A 725 -22.52 35.23 -19.64
CA ALA A 725 -22.58 33.84 -19.23
C ALA A 725 -21.55 33.04 -20.04
N LYS A 726 -20.48 32.58 -19.38
CA LYS A 726 -19.40 31.84 -20.03
C LYS A 726 -19.76 30.37 -20.07
N SER A 727 -19.63 29.76 -21.24
CA SER A 727 -19.66 28.31 -21.34
C SER A 727 -18.31 27.74 -20.93
N MET A 728 -18.31 26.48 -20.52
CA MET A 728 -17.08 25.73 -20.25
C MET A 728 -16.13 25.68 -21.47
N ASN A 729 -16.68 25.71 -22.69
CA ASN A 729 -15.90 25.76 -23.94
C ASN A 729 -15.26 27.13 -24.16
N PHE A 730 -15.92 28.21 -23.75
CA PHE A 730 -15.40 29.57 -23.90
C PHE A 730 -14.03 29.72 -23.23
N ASP A 731 -13.87 29.24 -22.00
CA ASP A 731 -12.60 29.33 -21.28
C ASP A 731 -11.51 28.45 -21.91
N LEU A 732 -11.88 27.26 -22.41
CA LEU A 732 -10.93 26.41 -23.14
C LEU A 732 -10.45 27.10 -24.42
N LEU A 733 -11.38 27.63 -25.23
CA LEU A 733 -11.07 28.37 -26.46
C LEU A 733 -10.21 29.60 -26.16
N TYR A 734 -10.48 30.31 -25.06
CA TYR A 734 -9.66 31.44 -24.62
C TYR A 734 -8.21 31.02 -24.34
N ILE A 735 -8.00 29.90 -23.65
CA ILE A 735 -6.66 29.40 -23.35
C ILE A 735 -5.95 28.89 -24.61
N LEU A 736 -6.67 28.18 -25.48
CA LEU A 736 -6.14 27.74 -26.77
C LEU A 736 -5.70 28.93 -27.63
N LEU A 737 -6.49 30.02 -27.64
CA LEU A 737 -6.15 31.27 -28.32
C LEU A 737 -4.92 31.93 -27.69
N GLN A 738 -4.87 32.05 -26.36
CA GLN A 738 -3.74 32.66 -25.64
C GLN A 738 -2.42 31.93 -25.92
N GLN A 739 -2.48 30.63 -26.19
CA GLN A 739 -1.33 29.76 -26.39
C GLN A 739 -1.22 29.23 -27.83
N HIS A 740 -1.93 29.86 -28.77
CA HIS A 740 -2.15 29.39 -30.14
C HIS A 740 -0.85 28.95 -30.82
N GLU A 741 0.15 29.83 -30.90
CA GLU A 741 1.40 29.54 -31.64
C GLU A 741 2.10 28.29 -31.12
N SER A 742 2.16 28.14 -29.80
CA SER A 742 2.82 27.01 -29.16
C SER A 742 2.04 25.71 -29.36
N LEU A 743 0.72 25.75 -29.20
CA LEU A 743 -0.13 24.56 -29.30
C LEU A 743 -0.31 24.12 -30.75
N GLU A 744 -0.43 25.05 -31.70
CA GLU A 744 -0.52 24.73 -33.11
C GLU A 744 0.79 24.10 -33.62
N ALA A 745 1.95 24.59 -33.17
CA ALA A 745 3.23 23.98 -33.51
C ALA A 745 3.33 22.52 -33.00
N LEU A 746 2.86 22.26 -31.77
CA LEU A 746 2.81 20.90 -31.21
C LEU A 746 1.80 20.03 -31.96
N PHE A 747 0.62 20.57 -32.27
CA PHE A 747 -0.41 19.88 -33.05
C PHE A 747 0.12 19.48 -34.43
N GLY A 748 0.76 20.41 -35.15
CA GLY A 748 1.38 20.14 -36.44
C GLY A 748 2.54 19.14 -36.39
N LYS A 749 3.33 19.15 -35.31
CA LYS A 749 4.48 18.24 -35.13
C LYS A 749 4.05 16.81 -34.79
N PHE A 750 3.13 16.63 -33.85
CA PHE A 750 2.84 15.32 -33.26
C PHE A 750 1.55 14.67 -33.77
N ILE A 751 0.58 15.43 -34.26
CA ILE A 751 -0.71 14.91 -34.72
C ILE A 751 -0.68 14.65 -36.23
N VAL A 752 -0.49 13.38 -36.60
CA VAL A 752 -0.45 12.94 -38.00
C VAL A 752 -1.85 12.85 -38.61
N LYS A 753 -2.83 12.33 -37.86
CA LYS A 753 -4.23 12.14 -38.32
C LYS A 753 -5.14 13.26 -37.82
N LYS A 754 -5.08 14.43 -38.46
CA LYS A 754 -5.89 15.61 -38.08
C LYS A 754 -7.41 15.38 -38.15
N THR A 755 -7.86 14.43 -38.95
CA THR A 755 -9.29 14.07 -39.13
C THR A 755 -10.02 13.70 -37.84
N ASN A 756 -9.29 13.35 -36.78
CA ASN A 756 -9.85 12.93 -35.49
C ASN A 756 -9.96 14.09 -34.49
N PHE A 757 -9.37 15.24 -34.81
CA PHE A 757 -9.31 16.43 -33.96
C PHE A 757 -9.97 17.61 -34.69
N LYS A 758 -11.16 17.36 -35.27
CA LYS A 758 -11.82 18.30 -36.18
C LYS A 758 -12.19 19.60 -35.48
N ARG A 759 -12.61 19.54 -34.21
CA ARG A 759 -13.00 20.73 -33.46
C ARG A 759 -11.78 21.58 -33.12
N ILE A 760 -10.66 20.96 -32.74
CA ILE A 760 -9.38 21.66 -32.56
C ILE A 760 -8.89 22.28 -33.87
N GLU A 761 -8.90 21.52 -34.97
CA GLU A 761 -8.47 22.02 -36.28
C GLU A 761 -9.33 23.20 -36.74
N ARG A 762 -10.66 23.10 -36.56
CA ARG A 762 -11.61 24.18 -36.85
C ARG A 762 -11.36 25.40 -35.95
N ALA A 763 -11.06 25.20 -34.67
CA ALA A 763 -10.73 26.28 -33.75
C ALA A 763 -9.45 27.02 -34.17
N PHE A 764 -8.35 26.29 -34.47
CA PHE A 764 -7.11 26.90 -34.95
C PHE A 764 -7.27 27.61 -36.30
N ALA A 765 -8.01 27.02 -37.24
CA ALA A 765 -8.32 27.67 -38.51
C ALA A 765 -9.15 28.94 -38.31
N GLY A 766 -10.17 28.89 -37.44
CA GLY A 766 -11.02 30.03 -37.11
C GLY A 766 -10.26 31.15 -36.39
N PHE A 767 -9.30 30.82 -35.52
CA PHE A 767 -8.41 31.81 -34.91
C PHE A 767 -7.58 32.52 -35.97
N LYS A 768 -6.97 31.79 -36.92
CA LYS A 768 -6.19 32.40 -38.01
C LYS A 768 -7.02 33.32 -38.89
N GLU A 769 -8.19 32.86 -39.33
CA GLU A 769 -9.08 33.64 -40.20
C GLU A 769 -9.55 34.92 -39.51
N LYS A 770 -10.02 34.82 -38.27
CA LYS A 770 -10.58 35.95 -37.53
C LYS A 770 -9.51 36.91 -37.01
N LEU A 771 -8.35 36.43 -36.56
CA LEU A 771 -7.24 37.30 -36.16
C LEU A 771 -6.61 38.03 -37.34
N ALA A 772 -6.55 37.43 -38.53
CA ALA A 772 -6.07 38.10 -39.74
C ALA A 772 -6.94 39.31 -40.14
N SER A 773 -8.20 39.35 -39.66
CA SER A 773 -9.12 40.47 -39.90
C SER A 773 -8.97 41.65 -38.92
N VAL A 774 -8.26 41.47 -37.79
CA VAL A 774 -8.11 42.49 -36.73
C VAL A 774 -6.80 43.26 -36.94
N LYS A 775 -6.91 44.57 -37.25
CA LYS A 775 -5.82 45.30 -37.89
C LYS A 775 -4.67 45.82 -37.01
N THR A 776 -4.77 45.97 -35.69
CA THR A 776 -3.58 46.37 -34.90
C THR A 776 -3.73 46.33 -33.37
N GLU A 777 -4.93 46.41 -32.81
CA GLU A 777 -5.17 46.22 -31.36
C GLU A 777 -6.47 45.43 -31.17
N VAL A 778 -6.38 44.27 -30.51
CA VAL A 778 -7.56 43.42 -30.27
C VAL A 778 -8.25 43.92 -29.00
N HIS A 779 -9.40 44.57 -29.15
CA HIS A 779 -10.19 45.00 -27.98
C HIS A 779 -10.77 43.75 -27.28
N PRO A 780 -10.86 43.71 -25.93
CA PRO A 780 -11.42 42.54 -25.21
C PRO A 780 -12.83 42.13 -25.66
N SER A 781 -13.63 43.09 -26.14
CA SER A 781 -14.96 42.82 -26.72
C SER A 781 -14.88 42.06 -28.05
N ASP A 782 -13.85 42.29 -28.85
CA ASP A 782 -13.64 41.59 -30.12
C ASP A 782 -13.21 40.15 -29.87
N VAL A 783 -12.33 39.92 -28.87
CA VAL A 783 -11.97 38.56 -28.42
C VAL A 783 -13.20 37.80 -27.95
N THR A 784 -14.01 38.42 -27.09
CA THR A 784 -15.24 37.81 -26.56
C THR A 784 -16.22 37.47 -27.68
N ARG A 785 -16.40 38.37 -28.66
CA ARG A 785 -17.24 38.11 -29.85
C ARG A 785 -16.70 36.93 -30.67
N ILE A 786 -15.40 36.92 -30.96
CA ILE A 786 -14.75 35.85 -31.72
C ILE A 786 -14.95 34.51 -31.02
N LEU A 787 -14.71 34.44 -29.71
CA LEU A 787 -14.84 33.21 -28.92
C LEU A 787 -16.29 32.73 -28.85
N ASN A 788 -17.27 33.62 -28.65
CA ASN A 788 -18.68 33.25 -28.68
C ASN A 788 -19.10 32.71 -30.04
N GLU A 789 -18.65 33.33 -31.15
CA GLU A 789 -18.94 32.83 -32.49
C GLU A 789 -18.27 31.47 -32.78
N LEU A 790 -17.13 31.17 -32.15
CA LEU A 790 -16.45 29.88 -32.28
C LEU A 790 -17.07 28.79 -31.37
N SER A 791 -17.65 29.17 -30.22
CA SER A 791 -18.38 28.27 -29.32
C SER A 791 -19.74 27.87 -29.94
N LEU A 792 -20.41 28.81 -30.62
CA LEU A 792 -21.71 28.62 -31.27
C LEU A 792 -21.70 27.86 -32.61
N PHE A 793 -20.66 27.11 -32.96
CA PHE A 793 -20.68 26.27 -34.18
C PHE A 793 -21.63 25.08 -34.00
N VAL A 794 -22.91 25.35 -34.20
CA VAL A 794 -24.01 24.40 -34.41
C VAL A 794 -23.80 23.78 -35.79
N ASP A 795 -23.43 22.50 -35.90
CA ASP A 795 -23.84 21.61 -37.02
C ASP A 795 -23.16 20.23 -37.03
N GLU A 796 -23.06 19.58 -35.88
CA GLU A 796 -23.03 18.12 -35.87
C GLU A 796 -24.16 17.69 -34.94
N GLY A 797 -25.07 16.83 -35.42
CA GLY A 797 -26.06 16.21 -34.55
C GLY A 797 -25.39 15.63 -33.30
N SER A 798 -26.16 15.31 -32.27
CA SER A 798 -25.68 14.73 -30.99
C SER A 798 -25.04 13.33 -31.16
N ALA A 799 -24.12 13.18 -32.10
CA ALA A 799 -23.21 12.07 -32.21
C ALA A 799 -22.24 12.22 -31.04
N SER A 800 -22.25 11.22 -30.16
CA SER A 800 -21.28 11.05 -29.09
C SER A 800 -19.87 11.31 -29.61
N THR A 801 -19.03 12.03 -28.85
CA THR A 801 -17.64 12.27 -29.22
C THR A 801 -16.78 11.02 -28.99
N THR A 802 -17.40 9.84 -28.90
CA THR A 802 -16.65 8.58 -28.95
C THR A 802 -15.95 8.52 -30.30
N ILE A 803 -14.69 8.95 -30.29
CA ILE A 803 -13.75 8.73 -31.36
C ILE A 803 -13.90 7.25 -31.72
N SER A 804 -14.26 6.93 -32.96
CA SER A 804 -14.47 5.54 -33.37
C SER A 804 -13.17 4.77 -33.19
N ILE A 805 -13.06 4.05 -32.07
CA ILE A 805 -11.85 3.33 -31.64
C ILE A 805 -11.50 2.26 -32.68
N GLU A 806 -12.52 1.58 -33.21
CA GLU A 806 -12.40 0.49 -34.19
C GLU A 806 -11.95 0.95 -35.58
N ALA A 807 -12.29 2.18 -35.99
CA ALA A 807 -11.93 2.67 -37.33
C ALA A 807 -10.46 3.09 -37.46
N ASN A 808 -9.77 3.42 -36.35
CA ASN A 808 -8.54 4.22 -36.43
C ASN A 808 -7.51 3.98 -35.31
N ASN A 809 -7.09 2.74 -35.05
CA ASN A 809 -5.86 2.38 -34.29
C ASN A 809 -5.58 3.19 -33.00
N TYR A 810 -6.61 3.60 -32.26
CA TYR A 810 -6.49 4.36 -30.99
C TYR A 810 -6.01 3.49 -29.82
N ALA A 811 -5.90 2.18 -30.03
CA ALA A 811 -5.26 1.25 -29.11
C ALA A 811 -3.79 1.61 -28.82
N GLU A 812 -3.12 2.35 -29.74
CA GLU A 812 -1.77 2.86 -29.53
C GLU A 812 -1.74 4.18 -28.74
N THR A 813 -2.71 5.06 -28.95
CA THR A 813 -2.79 6.39 -28.31
C THR A 813 -3.23 6.30 -26.86
N PHE A 814 -4.40 5.75 -26.57
CA PHE A 814 -4.82 5.45 -25.21
C PHE A 814 -4.59 3.97 -24.91
N LYS A 815 -3.35 3.64 -24.54
CA LYS A 815 -2.93 2.27 -24.19
C LYS A 815 -3.88 1.60 -23.18
N TYR A 816 -4.50 2.37 -22.29
CA TYR A 816 -5.28 1.90 -21.14
C TYR A 816 -6.80 1.98 -21.30
N LEU A 817 -7.33 2.50 -22.41
CA LEU A 817 -8.78 2.75 -22.55
C LEU A 817 -9.62 1.47 -22.54
N ASP A 818 -9.17 0.43 -23.26
CA ASP A 818 -9.92 -0.82 -23.46
C ASP A 818 -9.34 -2.05 -22.75
N LYS A 819 -8.08 -2.01 -22.33
CA LYS A 819 -7.35 -3.16 -21.73
C LYS A 819 -7.67 -3.40 -20.26
N TYR A 820 -8.66 -2.70 -19.75
CA TYR A 820 -8.91 -2.52 -18.34
C TYR A 820 -9.34 -3.79 -17.57
N ARG A 821 -9.92 -4.80 -18.24
CA ARG A 821 -10.27 -6.08 -17.58
C ARG A 821 -9.05 -6.95 -17.26
N ASP A 822 -7.99 -6.84 -18.07
CA ASP A 822 -6.83 -7.73 -18.07
C ASP A 822 -5.51 -7.03 -17.79
N TYR A 823 -5.53 -5.73 -17.47
CA TYR A 823 -4.30 -4.96 -17.30
C TYR A 823 -3.63 -5.22 -15.94
N GLU A 824 -2.95 -6.36 -15.87
CA GLU A 824 -1.84 -6.57 -14.95
C GLU A 824 -0.63 -5.78 -15.48
N ASP A 825 -0.51 -4.47 -15.15
CA ASP A 825 0.68 -3.63 -15.42
C ASP A 825 1.99 -4.21 -14.85
N PHE A 826 1.87 -5.30 -14.11
CA PHE A 826 2.96 -6.14 -13.65
C PHE A 826 3.77 -6.77 -14.79
N ALA A 827 3.52 -6.46 -16.06
CA ALA A 827 4.46 -6.69 -17.16
C ALA A 827 5.89 -6.18 -16.83
N LYS A 828 6.02 -5.14 -15.98
CA LYS A 828 7.27 -4.78 -15.31
C LYS A 828 7.42 -5.50 -13.97
N GLN A 829 7.51 -6.82 -14.01
CA GLN A 829 7.56 -7.72 -12.85
C GLN A 829 8.61 -7.28 -11.83
N ARG A 830 9.74 -6.77 -12.31
CA ARG A 830 10.82 -6.25 -11.49
C ARG A 830 10.41 -5.06 -10.63
N GLU A 831 9.77 -4.05 -11.23
CA GLU A 831 9.35 -2.85 -10.49
C GLU A 831 8.34 -3.20 -9.38
N LEU A 832 7.48 -4.20 -9.62
CA LEU A 832 6.55 -4.71 -8.61
C LEU A 832 7.25 -5.47 -7.49
N VAL A 833 8.17 -6.38 -7.83
CA VAL A 833 8.94 -7.13 -6.83
C VAL A 833 9.79 -6.18 -5.99
N ASP A 834 10.39 -5.14 -6.60
CA ASP A 834 11.12 -4.09 -5.89
C ASP A 834 10.20 -3.33 -4.91
N ALA A 835 8.94 -3.09 -5.29
CA ALA A 835 7.95 -2.52 -4.39
C ALA A 835 7.58 -3.46 -3.24
N PHE A 836 7.43 -4.77 -3.48
CA PHE A 836 7.20 -5.77 -2.44
C PHE A 836 8.36 -5.81 -1.44
N VAL A 837 9.60 -5.88 -1.94
CA VAL A 837 10.81 -5.82 -1.11
C VAL A 837 10.84 -4.52 -0.31
N SER A 838 10.50 -3.39 -0.91
CA SER A 838 10.47 -2.09 -0.22
C SER A 838 9.44 -2.05 0.92
N VAL A 839 8.27 -2.68 0.77
CA VAL A 839 7.27 -2.77 1.84
C VAL A 839 7.74 -3.74 2.93
N LEU A 840 8.27 -4.90 2.56
CA LEU A 840 8.76 -5.91 3.50
C LEU A 840 10.01 -5.45 4.27
N GLU A 841 10.88 -4.62 3.70
CA GLU A 841 12.04 -4.02 4.41
C GLU A 841 11.64 -2.88 5.38
N THR A 842 10.37 -2.48 5.40
CA THR A 842 9.94 -1.35 6.23
C THR A 842 9.93 -1.73 7.71
N ASP A 843 10.61 -0.92 8.52
CA ASP A 843 10.50 -0.96 9.97
C ASP A 843 9.32 -0.07 10.41
N TRP A 844 8.23 -0.72 10.82
CA TRP A 844 6.95 -0.07 11.13
C TRP A 844 6.92 0.62 12.50
N VAL A 845 7.75 0.13 13.44
CA VAL A 845 7.75 0.56 14.85
C VAL A 845 9.02 1.36 15.18
N GLY A 846 10.06 1.28 14.35
CA GLY A 846 11.25 2.12 14.50
C GLY A 846 11.99 1.80 15.79
N GLU A 847 12.40 0.56 15.95
CA GLU A 847 13.29 0.10 17.04
C GLU A 847 14.73 -0.13 16.55
N ARG A 848 15.14 0.46 15.43
CA ARG A 848 16.56 0.54 15.12
C ARG A 848 17.25 1.51 16.08
N ASN A 849 17.64 0.97 17.23
CA ASN A 849 18.81 1.41 17.98
C ASN A 849 19.85 1.91 16.99
N LYS A 850 20.25 3.17 17.15
CA LYS A 850 21.32 3.84 16.42
C LYS A 850 22.54 2.92 16.37
N ARG A 851 22.68 2.13 15.30
CA ARG A 851 23.97 1.57 14.92
C ARG A 851 24.71 2.71 14.21
N LYS A 852 25.52 3.40 15.02
CA LYS A 852 26.67 4.16 14.54
C LYS A 852 27.64 3.23 13.83
#